data_AF-A0AA37Q784-F1
#
_entry.id   AF-A0AA37Q784-F1
#
_cell.length_a   1.000
_cell.length_b   1.000
_cell.length_c   1.000
_cell.angle_alpha   90.00
_cell.angle_beta   90.00
_cell.angle_gamma   90.00
#
_symmetry.space_group_name_H-M   'P 1'
#
loop_
_entity.id
_entity.type
_entity.pdbx_description
1 polymer ?
#
loop_
_entity_poly.entity_id
_entity_poly.type
_entity_poly.pdbx_seq_one_letter_code
_entity_poly.pdbx_strand_id
1 'polypeptide(L)'
;MLRQVRRRWRLRLLLQGIAIVVVATLVALLVGAWAMDRLRFTEAAVLTTRVVVWLALVGAAARWLVLPLARRVTDERVALYVEEHEPSLDASLLSALEARRALADGGSPSMANALAAQAAARARAVEYGARVERPRLRRGAAGAFAALAVAIGLVALGPTFVRSGARLVFWPWGGAAAEAAPVLAIAVKPGDITVARGADLAIEATLRGFTAEGAALLVRRGGATTWSPVPMTAGARAGIFAARLFDLDSAAQYVIEADGIRSAVHDIRVVDRPTVRTLAVRLRYPAYTGLAPVDVEDGGDVAAPRGTLVRVHATPTLPVRGGRLVIEGGAPVPLTVDSTGALVGAFRIDKQGFYRVELTDTQGNVVPGSLDYVIDVLPDRAPTITVAEPGRDMQATRLEEVFTSIEAEDDYGVSRVELVYSVNGGPEQTVVMHDGGARRTPAVTAGHTFFLEELPLKPGDVVSYFARARDNDAVSGAHTAATDIYFLRIRPFDRTYRQAEQGGGGQGGEERGESPSALSDRQREIVAATFKLTRDTAAATAAGARQRREDLATLALAQGRLREQTEALAERVRQRGGAIPDSAVQEIAAALPLAAAAMREAEERLGRRVPGEALSPEQRALQQLQRAEAALREVQVSLDQQGGGGGGGGERSPEELADLFGLQTDRLRNQYESIQRSDAQRQAASAEVDRTLERLRELAARQQRESERLRREAEALQRRLPQSSQQQGGGGGGSSSSSSQSGQQGGQQQGQQQNASGTGDAQRQLAQEAEQMARTLERLARENPSPELQRSARQLQEAADAMRRAGASGSEQAAESAANARERLEAARRALSEARAGRTGEDARSLQRRADALAEAQRRIGAEAERVARGEGRGTPAEAALGAQKDSLAAAVSALERDLDRAARDARSTAPDASRRLQEGANAIRDTRVLDKLRFSKNLVRSGAPDYVRSFEEQIGANLDDVRQRVAAAASAARDGASARPSQTLEQARQLAQGMSSLGERLRQRREAQWRPGEGTDPRGNASAPSRNGQGQQGQQGQQGQPGQGQRGQQGQGQSPGQQGQGQGRGGQGQGNGQGGEGGQNANAQRGGSLQGGGGNGFGGAPTGMAGGLTAEDVRQFSREARERRADAEELRRSLAQQGMGTRELDALIERMRALEAAKAYGNPEALERLQADVADGLKALEFALRRRLAGETGDAPRQGGGNDVPAGFRALVDEYFRSLARARR
;
A
#
# COMPACT_ATOMS: atom_id res chain seq x y z
N MET A 1 1.72 66.31 -96.89
CA MET A 1 0.50 66.63 -96.11
C MET A 1 -0.46 65.46 -95.95
N LEU A 2 -1.16 64.98 -97.01
CA LEU A 2 -2.18 63.91 -96.89
C LEU A 2 -1.66 62.63 -96.21
N ARG A 3 -0.42 62.20 -96.50
CA ARG A 3 0.23 61.08 -95.79
C ARG A 3 0.40 61.32 -94.29
N GLN A 4 0.71 62.56 -93.87
CA GLN A 4 0.89 62.92 -92.46
C GLN A 4 -0.45 62.98 -91.72
N VAL A 5 -1.50 63.53 -92.33
CA VAL A 5 -2.85 63.54 -91.75
C VAL A 5 -3.40 62.12 -91.65
N ARG A 6 -3.26 61.29 -92.71
CA ARG A 6 -3.59 59.86 -92.68
C ARG A 6 -2.86 59.14 -91.55
N ARG A 7 -1.57 59.42 -91.34
CA ARG A 7 -0.78 58.83 -90.24
C ARG A 7 -1.33 59.23 -88.87
N ARG A 8 -1.70 60.50 -88.65
CA ARG A 8 -2.28 60.97 -87.38
C ARG A 8 -3.68 60.40 -87.13
N TRP A 9 -4.51 60.31 -88.16
CA TRP A 9 -5.83 59.69 -88.08
C TRP A 9 -5.74 58.18 -87.77
N ARG A 10 -4.84 57.46 -88.44
CA ARG A 10 -4.54 56.05 -88.12
C ARG A 10 -3.96 55.88 -86.72
N LEU A 11 -3.10 56.79 -86.28
CA LEU A 11 -2.53 56.77 -84.94
C LEU A 11 -3.61 56.99 -83.86
N ARG A 12 -4.59 57.86 -84.12
CA ARG A 12 -5.75 58.01 -83.24
C ARG A 12 -6.58 56.73 -83.15
N LEU A 13 -6.93 56.13 -84.30
CA LEU A 13 -7.68 54.87 -84.33
C LEU A 13 -6.92 53.75 -83.60
N LEU A 14 -5.60 53.70 -83.76
CA LEU A 14 -4.73 52.78 -83.06
C LEU A 14 -4.77 53.03 -81.54
N LEU A 15 -4.63 54.27 -81.07
CA LEU A 15 -4.67 54.59 -79.64
C LEU A 15 -6.04 54.30 -79.01
N GLN A 16 -7.13 54.59 -79.71
CA GLN A 16 -8.49 54.26 -79.24
C GLN A 16 -8.72 52.75 -79.22
N GLY A 17 -8.26 52.03 -80.26
CA GLY A 17 -8.31 50.57 -80.30
C GLY A 17 -7.51 49.93 -79.17
N ILE A 18 -6.30 50.42 -78.89
CA ILE A 18 -5.47 49.96 -77.76
C ILE A 18 -6.18 50.19 -76.43
N ALA A 19 -6.74 51.38 -76.20
CA ALA A 19 -7.45 51.69 -74.95
C ALA A 19 -8.63 50.72 -74.72
N ILE A 20 -9.43 50.44 -75.74
CA ILE A 20 -10.57 49.51 -75.66
C ILE A 20 -10.10 48.09 -75.42
N VAL A 21 -9.04 47.64 -76.09
CA VAL A 21 -8.46 46.30 -75.89
C VAL A 21 -7.93 46.16 -74.46
N VAL A 22 -7.23 47.16 -73.93
CA VAL A 22 -6.72 47.14 -72.54
C VAL A 22 -7.87 47.03 -71.54
N VAL A 23 -8.94 47.83 -71.70
CA VAL A 23 -10.11 47.78 -70.80
C VAL A 23 -10.83 46.43 -70.91
N ALA A 24 -11.06 45.92 -72.12
CA ALA A 24 -11.71 44.62 -72.32
C ALA A 24 -10.89 43.48 -71.70
N THR A 25 -9.57 43.53 -71.82
CA THR A 25 -8.65 42.55 -71.22
C THR A 25 -8.70 42.62 -69.71
N LEU A 26 -8.71 43.82 -69.12
CA LEU A 26 -8.82 44.02 -67.68
C LEU A 26 -10.13 43.44 -67.13
N VAL A 27 -11.25 43.69 -67.80
CA VAL A 27 -12.56 43.14 -67.41
C VAL A 27 -12.56 41.62 -67.50
N ALA A 28 -12.05 41.04 -68.60
CA ALA A 28 -11.95 39.60 -68.76
C ALA A 28 -11.07 38.96 -67.67
N LEU A 29 -9.97 39.62 -67.30
CA LEU A 29 -9.09 39.17 -66.24
C LEU A 29 -9.75 39.22 -64.86
N LEU A 30 -10.47 40.30 -64.54
CA LEU A 30 -11.16 40.42 -63.25
C LEU A 30 -12.28 39.37 -63.11
N VAL A 31 -13.06 39.17 -64.17
CA VAL A 31 -14.11 38.13 -64.20
C VAL A 31 -13.49 36.74 -64.11
N GLY A 32 -12.39 36.49 -64.82
CA GLY A 32 -11.65 35.24 -64.77
C GLY A 32 -11.06 34.97 -63.38
N ALA A 33 -10.45 35.97 -62.74
CA ALA A 33 -9.90 35.85 -61.40
C ALA A 33 -10.99 35.57 -60.36
N TRP A 34 -12.15 36.22 -60.47
CA TRP A 34 -13.31 35.96 -59.61
C TRP A 34 -13.88 34.54 -59.82
N ALA A 35 -13.98 34.07 -61.06
CA ALA A 35 -14.42 32.72 -61.37
C ALA A 35 -13.43 31.65 -60.84
N MET A 36 -12.12 31.88 -60.97
CA MET A 36 -11.09 30.97 -60.47
C MET A 36 -11.09 30.88 -58.93
N ASP A 37 -11.35 31.98 -58.22
CA ASP A 37 -11.49 31.99 -56.76
C ASP A 37 -12.69 31.16 -56.28
N ARG A 38 -13.84 31.30 -56.96
CA ARG A 38 -15.04 30.47 -56.70
C ARG A 38 -14.83 28.99 -57.02
N LEU A 39 -14.02 28.69 -58.02
CA LEU A 39 -13.72 27.33 -58.48
C LEU A 39 -12.42 26.76 -57.86
N ARG A 40 -11.92 27.39 -56.79
CA ARG A 40 -10.77 26.96 -55.98
C ARG A 40 -9.49 26.67 -56.78
N PHE A 41 -9.29 27.42 -57.87
CA PHE A 41 -8.11 27.29 -58.73
C PHE A 41 -7.84 25.86 -59.24
N THR A 42 -8.90 25.09 -59.50
CA THR A 42 -8.78 23.77 -60.14
C THR A 42 -8.12 23.88 -61.53
N GLU A 43 -7.39 22.83 -61.94
CA GLU A 43 -6.63 22.82 -63.20
C GLU A 43 -7.54 23.11 -64.43
N ALA A 44 -8.72 22.49 -64.46
CA ALA A 44 -9.72 22.73 -65.50
C ALA A 44 -10.25 24.18 -65.49
N ALA A 45 -10.44 24.78 -64.31
CA ALA A 45 -10.88 26.17 -64.19
C ALA A 45 -9.81 27.16 -64.68
N VAL A 46 -8.53 26.89 -64.41
CA VAL A 46 -7.42 27.73 -64.89
C VAL A 46 -7.29 27.63 -66.42
N LEU A 47 -7.36 26.42 -66.98
CA LEU A 47 -7.30 26.20 -68.44
C LEU A 47 -8.47 26.84 -69.19
N THR A 48 -9.70 26.62 -68.72
CA THR A 48 -10.90 27.21 -69.34
C THR A 48 -10.89 28.73 -69.27
N THR A 49 -10.55 29.30 -68.11
CA THR A 49 -10.43 30.75 -67.94
C THR A 49 -9.35 31.33 -68.87
N ARG A 50 -8.20 30.65 -69.01
CA ARG A 50 -7.13 31.06 -69.93
C ARG A 50 -7.62 31.10 -71.38
N VAL A 51 -8.27 30.03 -71.85
CA VAL A 51 -8.82 29.97 -73.21
C VAL A 51 -9.83 31.10 -73.45
N VAL A 52 -10.74 31.33 -72.51
CA VAL A 52 -11.75 32.40 -72.61
C VAL A 52 -11.11 33.79 -72.66
N VAL A 53 -10.14 34.07 -71.79
CA VAL A 53 -9.46 35.38 -71.77
C VAL A 53 -8.66 35.62 -73.05
N TRP A 54 -7.94 34.61 -73.56
CA TRP A 54 -7.20 34.73 -74.81
C TRP A 54 -8.12 34.88 -76.04
N LEU A 55 -9.24 34.16 -76.09
CA LEU A 55 -10.25 34.36 -77.14
C LEU A 55 -10.88 35.75 -77.08
N ALA A 56 -11.18 36.25 -75.88
CA ALA A 56 -11.69 37.61 -75.69
C ALA A 56 -10.68 38.68 -76.13
N LEU A 57 -9.39 38.51 -75.79
CA LEU A 57 -8.29 39.38 -76.22
C LEU A 57 -8.17 39.39 -77.74
N VAL A 58 -8.10 38.22 -78.38
CA VAL A 58 -7.97 38.08 -79.83
C VAL A 58 -9.19 38.67 -80.54
N GLY A 59 -10.40 38.39 -80.06
CA GLY A 59 -11.64 38.96 -80.58
C GLY A 59 -11.68 40.49 -80.47
N ALA A 60 -11.29 41.04 -79.31
CA ALA A 60 -11.23 42.48 -79.09
C ALA A 60 -10.19 43.15 -80.00
N ALA A 61 -8.99 42.58 -80.11
CA ALA A 61 -7.94 43.07 -80.99
C ALA A 61 -8.35 43.01 -82.47
N ALA A 62 -8.94 41.91 -82.92
CA ALA A 62 -9.43 41.77 -84.29
C ALA A 62 -10.48 42.84 -84.61
N ARG A 63 -11.49 43.00 -83.73
CA ARG A 63 -12.65 43.90 -83.92
C ARG A 63 -12.31 45.39 -83.84
N TRP A 64 -11.46 45.79 -82.90
CA TRP A 64 -11.24 47.19 -82.52
C TRP A 64 -9.85 47.73 -82.88
N LEU A 65 -8.88 46.86 -83.22
CA LEU A 65 -7.55 47.27 -83.65
C LEU A 65 -7.29 46.90 -85.11
N VAL A 66 -7.46 45.63 -85.50
CA VAL A 66 -7.05 45.14 -86.84
C VAL A 66 -8.04 45.55 -87.93
N LEU A 67 -9.33 45.25 -87.77
CA LEU A 67 -10.39 45.60 -88.72
C LEU A 67 -10.46 47.10 -89.08
N PRO A 68 -10.41 48.05 -88.14
CA PRO A 68 -10.43 49.47 -88.49
C PRO A 68 -9.15 49.96 -89.16
N LEU A 69 -7.97 49.41 -88.83
CA LEU A 69 -6.70 49.78 -89.46
C LEU A 69 -6.53 49.18 -90.86
N ALA A 70 -7.14 48.03 -91.13
CA ALA A 70 -7.09 47.34 -92.42
C ALA A 70 -7.93 48.03 -93.52
N ARG A 71 -8.87 48.92 -93.15
CA ARG A 71 -9.68 49.67 -94.12
C ARG A 71 -8.80 50.63 -94.94
N ARG A 72 -8.78 50.44 -96.26
CA ARG A 72 -8.09 51.34 -97.19
C ARG A 72 -8.89 52.64 -97.35
N VAL A 73 -8.26 53.78 -97.06
CA VAL A 73 -8.84 55.12 -97.23
C VAL A 73 -8.12 55.80 -98.38
N THR A 74 -8.87 56.18 -99.42
CA THR A 74 -8.33 56.86 -100.62
C THR A 74 -7.81 58.26 -100.30
N ASP A 75 -6.91 58.79 -101.13
CA ASP A 75 -6.34 60.13 -100.96
C ASP A 75 -7.44 61.21 -101.06
N GLU A 76 -8.45 61.02 -101.92
CA GLU A 76 -9.64 61.87 -102.08
C GLU A 76 -10.46 62.01 -100.78
N ARG A 77 -10.73 60.89 -100.09
CA ARG A 77 -11.46 60.91 -98.80
C ARG A 77 -10.68 61.61 -97.69
N VAL A 78 -9.34 61.54 -97.72
CA VAL A 78 -8.50 62.26 -96.76
C VAL A 78 -8.46 63.75 -97.08
N ALA A 79 -8.47 64.13 -98.36
CA ALA A 79 -8.57 65.53 -98.78
C ALA A 79 -9.91 66.15 -98.37
N LEU A 80 -11.02 65.46 -98.67
CA LEU A 80 -12.37 65.87 -98.26
C LEU A 80 -12.48 66.04 -96.73
N TYR A 81 -11.94 65.09 -95.97
CA TYR A 81 -11.92 65.14 -94.51
C TYR A 81 -11.13 66.33 -93.95
N VAL A 82 -10.02 66.69 -94.60
CA VAL A 82 -9.20 67.84 -94.20
C VAL A 82 -9.91 69.16 -94.51
N GLU A 83 -10.57 69.25 -95.67
CA GLU A 83 -11.31 70.45 -96.09
C GLU A 83 -12.59 70.66 -95.27
N GLU A 84 -13.27 69.58 -94.86
CA GLU A 84 -14.42 69.65 -93.95
C GLU A 84 -14.05 70.23 -92.57
N HIS A 85 -12.80 69.98 -92.12
CA HIS A 85 -12.31 70.45 -90.82
C HIS A 85 -11.53 71.78 -90.92
N GLU A 86 -11.16 72.21 -92.12
CA GLU A 86 -10.49 73.49 -92.41
C GLU A 86 -11.13 74.12 -93.66
N PRO A 87 -12.29 74.82 -93.51
CA PRO A 87 -13.04 75.39 -94.62
C PRO A 87 -12.25 76.41 -95.46
N SER A 88 -11.17 76.95 -94.89
CA SER A 88 -10.24 77.89 -95.54
C SER A 88 -9.51 77.33 -96.78
N LEU A 89 -9.55 76.01 -96.98
CA LEU A 89 -8.93 75.33 -98.12
C LEU A 89 -9.82 75.33 -99.38
N ASP A 90 -11.13 75.56 -99.26
CA ASP A 90 -12.07 75.81 -100.36
C ASP A 90 -11.90 74.87 -101.57
N ALA A 91 -12.06 73.56 -101.33
CA ALA A 91 -11.91 72.46 -102.30
C ALA A 91 -10.54 72.34 -103.03
N SER A 92 -9.54 73.17 -102.68
CA SER A 92 -8.28 73.23 -103.42
C SER A 92 -7.44 71.94 -103.40
N LEU A 93 -7.52 71.13 -102.34
CA LEU A 93 -6.83 69.83 -102.26
C LEU A 93 -7.57 68.75 -103.04
N LEU A 94 -8.91 68.75 -102.99
CA LEU A 94 -9.74 67.82 -103.77
C LEU A 94 -9.58 68.11 -105.27
N SER A 95 -9.72 69.37 -105.68
CA SER A 95 -9.53 69.80 -107.07
C SER A 95 -8.11 69.52 -107.58
N ALA A 96 -7.07 69.64 -106.74
CA ALA A 96 -5.70 69.28 -107.15
C ALA A 96 -5.49 67.77 -107.33
N LEU A 97 -6.19 66.93 -106.56
CA LEU A 97 -6.17 65.47 -106.75
C LEU A 97 -6.97 65.04 -107.98
N GLU A 98 -8.13 65.66 -108.23
CA GLU A 98 -8.93 65.44 -109.43
C GLU A 98 -8.19 65.91 -110.69
N ALA A 99 -7.52 67.07 -110.63
CA ALA A 99 -6.69 67.57 -111.73
C ALA A 99 -5.51 66.64 -112.01
N ARG A 100 -4.89 66.04 -110.98
CA ARG A 100 -3.83 65.03 -111.15
C ARG A 100 -4.36 63.74 -111.79
N ARG A 101 -5.61 63.35 -111.51
CA ARG A 101 -6.27 62.20 -112.11
C ARG A 101 -6.63 62.47 -113.57
N ALA A 102 -7.22 63.63 -113.86
CA ALA A 102 -7.47 64.10 -115.22
C ALA A 102 -6.19 64.21 -116.06
N LEU A 103 -5.04 64.50 -115.44
CA LEU A 103 -3.74 64.47 -116.10
C LEU A 103 -3.30 63.06 -116.53
N ALA A 104 -3.61 62.04 -115.73
CA ALA A 104 -3.34 60.64 -116.08
C ALA A 104 -4.24 60.16 -117.24
N ASP A 105 -5.40 60.80 -117.42
CA ASP A 105 -6.36 60.55 -118.49
C ASP A 105 -6.14 61.44 -119.74
N GLY A 106 -4.98 62.10 -119.85
CA GLY A 106 -4.57 62.90 -121.03
C GLY A 106 -4.81 64.41 -120.95
N GLY A 107 -5.09 64.94 -119.75
CA GLY A 107 -5.33 66.38 -119.52
C GLY A 107 -4.09 67.29 -119.60
N SER A 108 -4.31 68.61 -119.54
CA SER A 108 -3.25 69.63 -119.68
C SER A 108 -2.29 69.69 -118.46
N PRO A 109 -0.96 69.52 -118.68
CA PRO A 109 0.04 69.54 -117.61
C PRO A 109 0.24 70.90 -116.94
N SER A 110 -0.02 72.00 -117.63
CA SER A 110 0.12 73.34 -117.04
C SER A 110 -0.98 73.63 -116.00
N MET A 111 -2.22 73.22 -116.27
CA MET A 111 -3.36 73.42 -115.37
C MET A 111 -3.24 72.58 -114.11
N ALA A 112 -2.86 71.30 -114.24
CA ALA A 112 -2.65 70.43 -113.08
C ALA A 112 -1.50 70.93 -112.19
N ASN A 113 -0.41 71.42 -112.77
CA ASN A 113 0.71 71.99 -112.00
C ASN A 113 0.33 73.31 -111.31
N ALA A 114 -0.47 74.17 -111.95
CA ALA A 114 -0.96 75.40 -111.35
C ALA A 114 -1.91 75.12 -110.17
N LEU A 115 -2.87 74.20 -110.32
CA LEU A 115 -3.76 73.76 -109.24
C LEU A 115 -2.99 73.09 -108.10
N ALA A 116 -1.98 72.26 -108.41
CA ALA A 116 -1.12 71.66 -107.40
C ALA A 116 -0.28 72.71 -106.65
N ALA A 117 0.25 73.73 -107.34
CA ALA A 117 1.00 74.83 -106.73
C ALA A 117 0.10 75.71 -105.83
N GLN A 118 -1.12 76.00 -106.27
CA GLN A 118 -2.11 76.75 -105.48
C GLN A 118 -2.54 75.97 -104.24
N ALA A 119 -2.82 74.67 -104.38
CA ALA A 119 -3.13 73.78 -103.27
C ALA A 119 -1.95 73.67 -102.29
N ALA A 120 -0.70 73.65 -102.78
CA ALA A 120 0.50 73.63 -101.95
C ALA A 120 0.72 74.95 -101.17
N ALA A 121 0.42 76.11 -101.78
CA ALA A 121 0.50 77.41 -101.12
C ALA A 121 -0.56 77.56 -100.02
N ARG A 122 -1.82 77.20 -100.30
CA ARG A 122 -2.91 77.20 -99.31
C ARG A 122 -2.67 76.18 -98.20
N ALA A 123 -2.15 75.00 -98.55
CA ALA A 123 -1.73 73.99 -97.56
C ALA A 123 -0.63 74.51 -96.61
N ARG A 124 0.33 75.32 -97.09
CA ARG A 124 1.37 75.94 -96.25
C ARG A 124 0.80 76.97 -95.28
N ALA A 125 -0.18 77.77 -95.71
CA ALA A 125 -0.81 78.80 -94.88
C ALA A 125 -1.54 78.22 -93.66
N VAL A 126 -2.07 76.99 -93.77
CA VAL A 126 -2.74 76.27 -92.68
C VAL A 126 -1.79 75.30 -91.95
N GLU A 127 -0.46 75.52 -92.04
CA GLU A 127 0.58 74.65 -91.48
C GLU A 127 0.39 73.15 -91.83
N TYR A 128 -0.04 72.87 -93.06
CA TYR A 128 -0.37 71.52 -93.55
C TYR A 128 -1.42 70.78 -92.69
N GLY A 129 -2.38 71.50 -92.12
CA GLY A 129 -3.43 70.94 -91.27
C GLY A 129 -2.90 70.49 -89.91
N ALA A 130 -1.91 71.19 -89.35
CA ALA A 130 -1.31 70.85 -88.07
C ALA A 130 -2.32 70.81 -86.90
N ARG A 131 -3.37 71.63 -86.95
CA ARG A 131 -4.42 71.70 -85.91
C ARG A 131 -5.45 70.56 -85.99
N VAL A 132 -5.60 69.96 -87.18
CA VAL A 132 -6.50 68.83 -87.41
C VAL A 132 -5.98 67.60 -86.66
N GLU A 133 -6.83 67.06 -85.78
CA GLU A 133 -6.63 65.86 -84.94
C GLU A 133 -5.65 65.95 -83.74
N ARG A 134 -4.83 66.99 -83.56
CA ARG A 134 -3.94 67.13 -82.38
C ARG A 134 -4.66 67.06 -81.01
N PRO A 135 -5.75 67.82 -80.74
CA PRO A 135 -6.41 67.76 -79.44
C PRO A 135 -7.12 66.42 -79.19
N ARG A 136 -7.69 65.81 -80.24
CA ARG A 136 -8.34 64.49 -80.15
C ARG A 136 -7.32 63.36 -79.96
N LEU A 137 -6.15 63.46 -80.60
CA LEU A 137 -5.02 62.55 -80.40
C LEU A 137 -4.47 62.62 -78.97
N ARG A 138 -4.34 63.82 -78.38
CA ARG A 138 -3.91 63.97 -76.97
C ARG A 138 -4.90 63.34 -75.99
N ARG A 139 -6.22 63.52 -76.20
CA ARG A 139 -7.26 62.86 -75.39
C ARG A 139 -7.24 61.33 -75.55
N GLY A 140 -7.07 60.84 -76.78
CA GLY A 140 -6.93 59.41 -77.05
C GLY A 140 -5.67 58.79 -76.42
N ALA A 141 -4.54 59.48 -76.50
CA ALA A 141 -3.29 59.08 -75.85
C ALA A 141 -3.40 59.10 -74.32
N ALA A 142 -4.00 60.14 -73.74
CA ALA A 142 -4.25 60.23 -72.31
C ALA A 142 -5.20 59.12 -71.82
N GLY A 143 -6.26 58.82 -72.58
CA GLY A 143 -7.18 57.71 -72.25
C GLY A 143 -6.51 56.34 -72.32
N ALA A 144 -5.67 56.09 -73.33
CA ALA A 144 -4.90 54.85 -73.43
C ALA A 144 -3.89 54.72 -72.27
N PHE A 145 -3.21 55.81 -71.91
CA PHE A 145 -2.28 55.85 -70.79
C PHE A 145 -2.99 55.62 -69.45
N ALA A 146 -4.13 56.27 -69.22
CA ALA A 146 -4.93 56.11 -68.01
C ALA A 146 -5.44 54.66 -67.85
N ALA A 147 -5.96 54.07 -68.93
CA ALA A 147 -6.41 52.67 -68.91
C ALA A 147 -5.26 51.70 -68.58
N LEU A 148 -4.08 51.94 -69.15
CA LEU A 148 -2.88 51.14 -68.87
C LEU A 148 -2.40 51.31 -67.42
N ALA A 149 -2.38 52.54 -66.91
CA ALA A 149 -1.98 52.83 -65.53
C ALA A 149 -2.94 52.18 -64.51
N VAL A 150 -4.25 52.22 -64.77
CA VAL A 150 -5.27 51.54 -63.93
C VAL A 150 -5.10 50.03 -63.97
N ALA A 151 -4.85 49.45 -65.16
CA ALA A 151 -4.61 48.01 -65.28
C ALA A 151 -3.35 47.56 -64.50
N ILE A 152 -2.25 48.29 -64.64
CA ILE A 152 -1.00 48.03 -63.90
C ILE A 152 -1.22 48.21 -62.39
N GLY A 153 -1.92 49.27 -61.97
CA GLY A 153 -2.24 49.54 -60.57
C GLY A 153 -3.08 48.43 -59.93
N LEU A 154 -4.11 47.93 -60.63
CA LEU A 154 -4.94 46.83 -60.15
C LEU A 154 -4.17 45.51 -60.03
N VAL A 155 -3.22 45.24 -60.92
CA VAL A 155 -2.39 44.02 -60.83
C VAL A 155 -1.32 44.15 -59.73
N ALA A 156 -0.69 45.32 -59.61
CA ALA A 156 0.38 45.56 -58.63
C ALA A 156 -0.17 45.72 -57.20
N LEU A 157 -1.21 46.53 -57.02
CA LEU A 157 -1.74 46.93 -55.70
C LEU A 157 -3.07 46.25 -55.34
N GLY A 158 -3.70 45.54 -56.27
CA GLY A 158 -4.99 44.89 -56.03
C GLY A 158 -4.93 43.67 -55.11
N PRO A 159 -6.10 43.10 -54.79
CA PRO A 159 -6.24 41.91 -53.94
C PRO A 159 -5.39 40.73 -54.42
N THR A 160 -4.98 39.87 -53.48
CA THR A 160 -4.10 38.72 -53.74
C THR A 160 -4.63 37.81 -54.86
N PHE A 161 -5.95 37.60 -54.96
CA PHE A 161 -6.54 36.78 -56.02
C PHE A 161 -6.39 37.40 -57.43
N VAL A 162 -6.41 38.73 -57.58
CA VAL A 162 -6.22 39.42 -58.87
C VAL A 162 -4.76 39.33 -59.31
N ARG A 163 -3.82 39.53 -58.38
CA ARG A 163 -2.38 39.43 -58.64
C ARG A 163 -1.96 38.00 -59.01
N SER A 164 -2.45 37.01 -58.26
CA SER A 164 -2.20 35.59 -58.53
C SER A 164 -2.88 35.13 -59.83
N GLY A 165 -4.13 35.54 -60.06
CA GLY A 165 -4.86 35.23 -61.30
C GLY A 165 -4.22 35.83 -62.55
N ALA A 166 -3.73 37.06 -62.48
CA ALA A 166 -3.05 37.72 -63.61
C ALA A 166 -1.76 36.98 -64.03
N ARG A 167 -0.97 36.52 -63.05
CA ARG A 167 0.25 35.74 -63.30
C ARG A 167 -0.05 34.41 -64.01
N LEU A 168 -1.08 33.69 -63.54
CA LEU A 168 -1.49 32.39 -64.09
C LEU A 168 -2.07 32.48 -65.52
N VAL A 169 -2.69 33.61 -65.88
CA VAL A 169 -3.31 33.81 -67.21
C VAL A 169 -2.29 34.27 -68.27
N PHE A 170 -1.35 35.15 -67.91
CA PHE A 170 -0.41 35.76 -68.87
C PHE A 170 0.93 35.03 -69.03
N TRP A 171 1.28 34.08 -68.16
CA TRP A 171 2.52 33.31 -68.27
C TRP A 171 2.25 31.83 -68.62
N PRO A 172 1.98 31.50 -69.91
CA PRO A 172 1.43 30.21 -70.31
C PRO A 172 2.44 29.04 -70.31
N TRP A 173 3.74 29.31 -70.16
CA TRP A 173 4.80 28.31 -70.27
C TRP A 173 5.13 27.57 -68.95
N GLY A 174 4.43 27.89 -67.85
CA GLY A 174 4.48 27.14 -66.58
C GLY A 174 3.32 26.14 -66.47
N GLY A 175 3.59 24.94 -65.93
CA GLY A 175 2.55 23.92 -65.72
C GLY A 175 1.49 24.39 -64.71
N ALA A 176 0.21 24.29 -65.08
CA ALA A 176 -0.93 24.80 -64.30
C ALA A 176 -1.00 24.23 -62.87
N ALA A 177 -0.60 22.98 -62.67
CA ALA A 177 -0.59 22.32 -61.36
C ALA A 177 0.61 22.72 -60.48
N ALA A 178 1.77 23.05 -61.08
CA ALA A 178 3.00 23.36 -60.33
C ALA A 178 3.02 24.81 -59.78
N GLU A 179 2.36 25.75 -60.46
CA GLU A 179 2.29 27.15 -60.04
C GLU A 179 1.07 27.50 -59.17
N ALA A 180 0.05 26.63 -59.08
CA ALA A 180 -1.03 26.74 -58.10
C ALA A 180 -0.61 26.31 -56.68
N ALA A 181 0.34 25.36 -56.58
CA ALA A 181 0.87 24.81 -55.33
C ALA A 181 1.48 25.84 -54.33
N PRO A 182 2.15 26.94 -54.73
CA PRO A 182 2.65 27.93 -53.78
C PRO A 182 1.59 28.87 -53.17
N VAL A 183 0.33 28.84 -53.62
CA VAL A 183 -0.73 29.74 -53.11
C VAL A 183 -1.54 29.10 -51.98
N LEU A 184 -1.73 27.78 -52.02
CA LEU A 184 -2.50 27.00 -51.05
C LEU A 184 -1.65 25.81 -50.57
N ALA A 185 -1.07 25.90 -49.37
CA ALA A 185 -0.15 24.88 -48.87
C ALA A 185 -0.41 24.52 -47.39
N ILE A 186 -0.22 23.25 -47.05
CA ILE A 186 -0.25 22.76 -45.66
C ILE A 186 1.19 22.54 -45.22
N ALA A 187 1.68 23.35 -44.29
CA ALA A 187 3.01 23.18 -43.71
C ALA A 187 2.92 22.19 -42.54
N VAL A 188 3.66 21.10 -42.64
CA VAL A 188 3.65 20.00 -41.68
C VAL A 188 4.92 20.03 -40.83
N LYS A 189 4.78 19.87 -39.51
CA LYS A 189 5.90 19.62 -38.58
C LYS A 189 5.61 18.33 -37.80
N PRO A 190 6.58 17.41 -37.63
CA PRO A 190 7.99 17.49 -38.01
C PRO A 190 8.30 17.17 -39.49
N GLY A 191 7.38 16.55 -40.23
CA GLY A 191 7.65 16.05 -41.59
C GLY A 191 8.23 14.63 -41.53
N ASP A 192 9.33 14.37 -42.24
CA ASP A 192 9.99 13.06 -42.19
C ASP A 192 10.76 12.90 -40.88
N ILE A 193 10.48 11.84 -40.13
CA ILE A 193 11.06 11.65 -38.79
C ILE A 193 11.42 10.19 -38.52
N THR A 194 12.47 10.00 -37.73
CA THR A 194 12.84 8.70 -37.17
C THR A 194 12.49 8.67 -35.69
N VAL A 195 11.61 7.76 -35.29
CA VAL A 195 11.12 7.61 -33.92
C VAL A 195 11.52 6.25 -33.34
N ALA A 196 11.55 6.16 -32.01
CA ALA A 196 11.76 4.87 -31.35
C ALA A 196 10.53 3.97 -31.54
N ARG A 197 10.72 2.66 -31.58
CA ARG A 197 9.60 1.71 -31.49
C ARG A 197 8.79 1.95 -30.20
N GLY A 198 7.47 2.09 -30.33
CA GLY A 198 6.53 2.36 -29.24
C GLY A 198 6.43 3.83 -28.80
N ALA A 199 7.09 4.76 -29.50
CA ALA A 199 7.02 6.19 -29.17
C ALA A 199 5.74 6.87 -29.69
N ASP A 200 5.27 7.88 -28.96
CA ASP A 200 4.20 8.77 -29.40
C ASP A 200 4.75 9.90 -30.30
N LEU A 201 4.03 10.24 -31.36
CA LEU A 201 4.40 11.31 -32.29
C LEU A 201 3.30 12.38 -32.37
N ALA A 202 3.64 13.62 -32.02
CA ALA A 202 2.77 14.78 -32.25
C ALA A 202 3.04 15.38 -33.63
N ILE A 203 1.97 15.59 -34.41
CA ILE A 203 2.01 16.15 -35.77
C ILE A 203 1.19 17.44 -35.78
N GLU A 204 1.80 18.51 -36.27
CA GLU A 204 1.19 19.84 -36.39
C GLU A 204 1.10 20.24 -37.87
N ALA A 205 -0.06 20.76 -38.26
CA ALA A 205 -0.36 21.29 -39.58
C ALA A 205 -0.68 22.78 -39.50
N THR A 206 -0.01 23.60 -40.29
CA THR A 206 -0.31 25.02 -40.45
C THR A 206 -0.82 25.28 -41.87
N LEU A 207 -2.05 25.77 -42.00
CA LEU A 207 -2.65 26.11 -43.29
C LEU A 207 -2.12 27.47 -43.78
N ARG A 208 -1.66 27.53 -45.03
CA ARG A 208 -1.17 28.75 -45.68
C ARG A 208 -2.03 29.06 -46.91
N GLY A 209 -2.61 30.27 -46.92
CA GLY A 209 -3.41 30.78 -48.05
C GLY A 209 -4.89 30.40 -48.02
N PHE A 210 -5.34 29.60 -47.05
CA PHE A 210 -6.74 29.25 -46.82
C PHE A 210 -7.01 28.94 -45.34
N THR A 211 -8.29 28.89 -44.98
CA THR A 211 -8.79 28.52 -43.66
C THR A 211 -9.80 27.39 -43.81
N ALA A 212 -9.71 26.36 -42.96
CA ALA A 212 -10.65 25.25 -42.91
C ALA A 212 -11.28 25.15 -41.52
N GLU A 213 -12.49 24.62 -41.43
CA GLU A 213 -13.17 24.34 -40.15
C GLU A 213 -12.61 23.08 -39.46
N GLY A 214 -12.00 22.17 -40.22
CA GLY A 214 -11.39 20.94 -39.74
C GLY A 214 -10.28 20.43 -40.66
N ALA A 215 -9.39 19.61 -40.10
CA ALA A 215 -8.35 18.90 -40.84
C ALA A 215 -8.30 17.43 -40.39
N ALA A 216 -7.95 16.54 -41.31
CA ALA A 216 -7.78 15.11 -41.06
C ALA A 216 -6.35 14.67 -41.41
N LEU A 217 -5.73 13.92 -40.51
CA LEU A 217 -4.46 13.24 -40.72
C LEU A 217 -4.74 11.84 -41.28
N LEU A 218 -4.37 11.60 -42.53
CA LEU A 218 -4.44 10.30 -43.18
C LEU A 218 -3.16 9.52 -42.89
N VAL A 219 -3.25 8.34 -42.27
CA VAL A 219 -2.10 7.49 -41.93
C VAL A 219 -2.20 6.13 -42.62
N ARG A 220 -1.04 5.63 -43.09
CA ARG A 220 -0.86 4.32 -43.70
C ARG A 220 0.25 3.56 -42.99
N ARG A 221 -0.09 2.58 -42.16
CA ARG A 221 0.86 1.76 -41.38
C ARG A 221 1.25 0.49 -42.14
N GLY A 222 2.51 0.07 -42.06
CA GLY A 222 2.96 -1.30 -42.37
C GLY A 222 2.46 -1.92 -43.68
N GLY A 223 2.71 -1.28 -44.82
CA GLY A 223 2.36 -1.84 -46.14
C GLY A 223 0.86 -1.90 -46.48
N ALA A 224 -0.02 -1.38 -45.63
CA ALA A 224 -1.45 -1.27 -45.90
C ALA A 224 -1.72 -0.44 -47.16
N THR A 225 -2.74 -0.81 -47.94
CA THR A 225 -3.13 -0.11 -49.17
C THR A 225 -4.12 1.03 -48.93
N THR A 226 -4.75 1.08 -47.75
CA THR A 226 -5.79 2.05 -47.40
C THR A 226 -5.29 3.10 -46.41
N TRP A 227 -5.69 4.36 -46.64
CA TRP A 227 -5.43 5.48 -45.73
C TRP A 227 -6.50 5.52 -44.63
N SER A 228 -6.08 5.59 -43.36
CA SER A 228 -6.97 5.72 -42.21
C SER A 228 -7.02 7.19 -41.73
N PRO A 229 -8.21 7.82 -41.65
CA PRO A 229 -8.33 9.20 -41.20
C PRO A 229 -8.32 9.32 -39.68
N VAL A 230 -7.49 10.23 -39.17
CA VAL A 230 -7.41 10.64 -37.76
C VAL A 230 -7.80 12.13 -37.70
N PRO A 231 -8.89 12.50 -37.00
CA PRO A 231 -9.30 13.90 -36.91
C PRO A 231 -8.24 14.71 -36.15
N MET A 232 -7.92 15.90 -36.66
CA MET A 232 -7.01 16.83 -35.99
C MET A 232 -7.79 17.86 -35.17
N THR A 233 -7.29 18.20 -34.00
CA THR A 233 -7.85 19.25 -33.14
C THR A 233 -7.29 20.62 -33.52
N ALA A 234 -8.15 21.64 -33.60
CA ALA A 234 -7.72 23.01 -33.82
C ALA A 234 -6.87 23.52 -32.64
N GLY A 235 -5.71 24.10 -32.93
CA GLY A 235 -4.82 24.69 -31.95
C GLY A 235 -5.29 26.06 -31.47
N ALA A 236 -4.55 26.66 -30.51
CA ALA A 236 -4.88 27.96 -29.93
C ALA A 236 -4.82 29.14 -30.91
N ARG A 237 -4.18 28.97 -32.08
CA ARG A 237 -4.14 29.95 -33.17
C ARG A 237 -4.96 29.44 -34.36
N ALA A 238 -5.74 30.33 -34.96
CA ALA A 238 -6.50 30.04 -36.17
C ALA A 238 -5.57 29.55 -37.30
N GLY A 239 -5.95 28.45 -37.97
CA GLY A 239 -5.19 27.84 -39.06
C GLY A 239 -4.11 26.83 -38.63
N ILE A 240 -4.00 26.51 -37.33
CA ILE A 240 -3.12 25.43 -36.83
C ILE A 240 -3.98 24.25 -36.37
N PHE A 241 -3.62 23.05 -36.79
CA PHE A 241 -4.25 21.79 -36.39
C PHE A 241 -3.19 20.83 -35.83
N ALA A 242 -3.53 20.09 -34.79
CA ALA A 242 -2.63 19.11 -34.18
C ALA A 242 -3.31 17.75 -34.01
N ALA A 243 -2.54 16.68 -34.20
CA ALA A 243 -2.93 15.31 -33.88
C ALA A 243 -1.75 14.56 -33.24
N ARG A 244 -2.05 13.54 -32.44
CA ARG A 244 -1.04 12.68 -31.82
C ARG A 244 -1.29 11.23 -32.22
N LEU A 245 -0.24 10.59 -32.74
CA LEU A 245 -0.20 9.15 -32.98
C LEU A 245 0.45 8.49 -31.78
N PHE A 246 -0.25 7.54 -31.17
CA PHE A 246 0.23 6.79 -30.02
C PHE A 246 0.83 5.45 -30.47
N ASP A 247 1.86 4.99 -29.73
CA ASP A 247 2.44 3.65 -29.84
C ASP A 247 2.83 3.24 -31.27
N LEU A 248 3.83 3.93 -31.85
CA LEU A 248 4.33 3.63 -33.20
C LEU A 248 5.25 2.40 -33.20
N ASP A 249 4.68 1.25 -33.56
CA ASP A 249 5.34 -0.06 -33.59
C ASP A 249 6.09 -0.36 -34.91
N SER A 250 5.68 0.28 -36.00
CA SER A 250 6.09 -0.03 -37.37
C SER A 250 6.18 1.24 -38.23
N ALA A 251 6.98 1.17 -39.31
CA ALA A 251 7.10 2.29 -40.24
C ALA A 251 5.74 2.66 -40.87
N ALA A 252 5.49 3.96 -40.98
CA ALA A 252 4.21 4.49 -41.45
C ALA A 252 4.40 5.70 -42.37
N GLN A 253 3.42 5.93 -43.23
CA GLN A 253 3.35 7.11 -44.07
C GLN A 253 2.14 7.94 -43.66
N TYR A 254 2.26 9.26 -43.73
CA TYR A 254 1.16 10.15 -43.39
C TYR A 254 1.02 11.34 -44.34
N VAL A 255 -0.23 11.79 -44.52
CA VAL A 255 -0.65 12.95 -45.32
C VAL A 255 -1.69 13.71 -44.52
N ILE A 256 -1.73 15.03 -44.65
CA ILE A 256 -2.75 15.87 -44.00
C ILE A 256 -3.69 16.41 -45.07
N GLU A 257 -4.99 16.27 -44.85
CA GLU A 257 -6.06 16.76 -45.72
C GLU A 257 -6.90 17.82 -44.99
N ALA A 258 -7.07 18.99 -45.59
CA ALA A 258 -7.92 20.05 -45.09
C ALA A 258 -8.65 20.72 -46.26
N ASP A 259 -9.99 20.77 -46.21
CA ASP A 259 -10.87 21.38 -47.23
C ASP A 259 -10.54 20.94 -48.68
N GLY A 260 -10.24 19.64 -48.87
CA GLY A 260 -9.91 19.05 -50.17
C GLY A 260 -8.46 19.24 -50.65
N ILE A 261 -7.61 19.95 -49.89
CA ILE A 261 -6.19 20.14 -50.17
C ILE A 261 -5.36 19.14 -49.36
N ARG A 262 -4.41 18.47 -50.01
CA ARG A 262 -3.50 17.48 -49.39
C ARG A 262 -2.07 18.00 -49.25
N SER A 263 -1.41 17.65 -48.15
CA SER A 263 0.04 17.87 -47.97
C SER A 263 0.87 16.90 -48.81
N ALA A 264 2.19 17.09 -48.81
CA ALA A 264 3.13 16.06 -49.25
C ALA A 264 3.02 14.80 -48.37
N VAL A 265 3.43 13.65 -48.92
CA VAL A 265 3.56 12.39 -48.19
C VAL A 265 4.82 12.47 -47.33
N HIS A 266 4.69 12.11 -46.06
CA HIS A 266 5.79 12.08 -45.09
C HIS A 266 6.04 10.66 -44.57
N ASP A 267 7.31 10.32 -44.38
CA ASP A 267 7.76 9.00 -43.92
C ASP A 267 8.12 9.00 -42.42
N ILE A 268 7.56 8.06 -41.67
CA ILE A 268 7.91 7.76 -40.27
C ILE A 268 8.75 6.48 -40.26
N ARG A 269 10.03 6.60 -39.90
CA ARG A 269 10.93 5.47 -39.69
C ARG A 269 10.94 5.08 -38.21
N VAL A 270 10.86 3.79 -37.93
CA VAL A 270 10.93 3.26 -36.56
C VAL A 270 12.26 2.56 -36.37
N VAL A 271 13.04 2.98 -35.38
CA VAL A 271 14.35 2.38 -35.03
C VAL A 271 14.35 1.85 -33.60
N ASP A 272 15.10 0.77 -33.39
CA ASP A 272 15.31 0.19 -32.08
C ASP A 272 16.41 0.96 -31.33
N ARG A 273 16.14 1.33 -30.08
CA ARG A 273 17.12 2.00 -29.21
C ARG A 273 17.87 0.97 -28.36
N PRO A 274 19.17 1.19 -28.07
CA PRO A 274 19.87 0.35 -27.11
C PRO A 274 19.22 0.52 -25.74
N THR A 275 18.79 -0.61 -25.16
CA THR A 275 18.20 -0.70 -23.82
C THR A 275 19.02 -1.67 -22.98
N VAL A 276 18.90 -1.60 -21.66
CA VAL A 276 19.49 -2.57 -20.74
C VAL A 276 18.63 -3.84 -20.78
N ARG A 277 19.23 -4.96 -21.20
CA ARG A 277 18.59 -6.28 -21.25
C ARG A 277 18.52 -6.91 -19.86
N THR A 278 19.64 -6.91 -19.15
CA THR A 278 19.75 -7.43 -17.78
C THR A 278 20.54 -6.45 -16.94
N LEU A 279 20.10 -6.27 -15.70
CA LEU A 279 20.74 -5.43 -14.71
C LEU A 279 21.00 -6.29 -13.47
N ALA A 280 22.27 -6.54 -13.19
CA ALA A 280 22.70 -7.23 -11.98
C ALA A 280 23.37 -6.24 -11.04
N VAL A 281 23.03 -6.32 -9.76
CA VAL A 281 23.53 -5.40 -8.74
C VAL A 281 24.18 -6.19 -7.62
N ARG A 282 25.44 -5.87 -7.31
CA ARG A 282 26.17 -6.41 -6.16
C ARG A 282 26.20 -5.40 -5.03
N LEU A 283 25.59 -5.74 -3.90
CA LEU A 283 25.53 -4.92 -2.69
C LEU A 283 26.64 -5.32 -1.74
N ARG A 284 27.52 -4.37 -1.41
CA ARG A 284 28.54 -4.53 -0.38
C ARG A 284 28.20 -3.63 0.80
N TYR A 285 27.71 -4.24 1.87
CA TYR A 285 27.28 -3.56 3.09
C TYR A 285 28.46 -2.94 3.86
N PRO A 286 28.22 -1.91 4.68
CA PRO A 286 29.22 -1.36 5.60
C PRO A 286 29.76 -2.40 6.57
N ALA A 287 31.03 -2.28 6.97
CA ALA A 287 31.70 -3.28 7.82
C ALA A 287 31.04 -3.49 9.19
N TYR A 288 30.39 -2.46 9.75
CA TYR A 288 29.73 -2.55 11.06
C TYR A 288 28.52 -3.49 11.05
N THR A 289 27.85 -3.66 9.90
CA THR A 289 26.67 -4.52 9.76
C THR A 289 26.99 -6.01 9.86
N GLY A 290 28.25 -6.41 9.64
CA GLY A 290 28.65 -7.82 9.60
C GLY A 290 28.04 -8.65 8.45
N LEU A 291 27.27 -8.04 7.54
CA LEU A 291 26.58 -8.73 6.46
C LEU A 291 27.54 -9.11 5.31
N ALA A 292 27.35 -10.31 4.76
CA ALA A 292 28.05 -10.74 3.56
C ALA A 292 27.53 -9.97 2.31
N PRO A 293 28.37 -9.73 1.29
CA PRO A 293 27.91 -9.14 0.03
C PRO A 293 26.82 -10.00 -0.62
N VAL A 294 25.80 -9.35 -1.19
CA VAL A 294 24.66 -10.00 -1.85
C VAL A 294 24.61 -9.61 -3.31
N ASP A 295 24.43 -10.59 -4.18
CA ASP A 295 24.19 -10.41 -5.61
C ASP A 295 22.70 -10.50 -5.89
N VAL A 296 22.15 -9.45 -6.51
CA VAL A 296 20.76 -9.38 -6.96
C VAL A 296 20.77 -9.44 -8.48
N GLU A 297 20.32 -10.57 -9.01
CA GLU A 297 20.13 -10.76 -10.45
C GLU A 297 18.76 -10.22 -10.87
N ASP A 298 18.71 -9.56 -12.04
CA ASP A 298 17.48 -8.99 -12.64
C ASP A 298 16.69 -8.04 -11.73
N GLY A 299 17.36 -7.34 -10.82
CA GLY A 299 16.78 -6.33 -9.92
C GLY A 299 17.49 -4.99 -10.05
N GLY A 300 16.73 -3.93 -10.30
CA GLY A 300 17.26 -2.57 -10.33
C GLY A 300 16.95 -1.74 -9.07
N ASP A 301 15.86 -2.01 -8.39
CA ASP A 301 15.56 -1.32 -7.12
C ASP A 301 16.50 -1.84 -6.02
N VAL A 302 17.05 -0.92 -5.25
CA VAL A 302 18.02 -1.23 -4.19
C VAL A 302 17.50 -0.75 -2.86
N ALA A 303 17.33 -1.68 -1.91
CA ALA A 303 17.02 -1.39 -0.52
C ALA A 303 18.19 -1.82 0.37
N ALA A 304 18.92 -0.87 0.94
CA ALA A 304 20.07 -1.19 1.78
C ALA A 304 20.40 -0.07 2.80
N PRO A 305 21.15 -0.37 3.87
CA PRO A 305 21.60 0.63 4.83
C PRO A 305 22.45 1.71 4.19
N ARG A 306 22.42 2.90 4.79
CA ARG A 306 23.26 4.03 4.38
C ARG A 306 24.74 3.63 4.38
N GLY A 307 25.48 4.06 3.36
CA GLY A 307 26.89 3.73 3.20
C GLY A 307 27.18 2.42 2.46
N THR A 308 26.15 1.65 2.09
CA THR A 308 26.28 0.46 1.22
C THR A 308 26.85 0.86 -0.15
N LEU A 309 27.83 0.09 -0.63
CA LEU A 309 28.41 0.26 -1.95
C LEU A 309 27.69 -0.65 -2.95
N VAL A 310 27.07 -0.03 -3.95
CA VAL A 310 26.29 -0.68 -5.00
C VAL A 310 27.15 -0.76 -6.25
N ARG A 311 27.45 -1.97 -6.71
CA ARG A 311 28.14 -2.21 -7.98
C ARG A 311 27.14 -2.71 -9.01
N VAL A 312 26.97 -1.95 -10.09
CA VAL A 312 25.98 -2.20 -11.13
C VAL A 312 26.66 -2.83 -12.33
N HIS A 313 26.08 -3.91 -12.84
CA HIS A 313 26.46 -4.63 -14.05
C HIS A 313 25.27 -4.60 -15.02
N ALA A 314 25.34 -3.76 -16.05
CA ALA A 314 24.26 -3.59 -17.03
C ALA A 314 24.65 -4.20 -18.38
N THR A 315 23.86 -5.14 -18.89
CA THR A 315 24.10 -5.76 -20.21
C THR A 315 23.17 -5.13 -21.25
N PRO A 316 23.67 -4.47 -22.31
CA PRO A 316 22.83 -3.80 -23.29
C PRO A 316 22.26 -4.78 -24.35
N THR A 317 21.13 -4.43 -24.97
CA THR A 317 20.49 -5.19 -26.06
C THR A 317 21.22 -5.04 -27.40
N LEU A 318 21.89 -3.90 -27.61
CA LEU A 318 22.69 -3.59 -28.79
C LEU A 318 24.10 -3.15 -28.36
N PRO A 319 25.13 -3.27 -29.22
CA PRO A 319 26.47 -2.76 -28.92
C PRO A 319 26.46 -1.24 -28.69
N VAL A 320 27.09 -0.80 -27.60
CA VAL A 320 27.19 0.62 -27.20
C VAL A 320 28.64 1.02 -27.00
N ARG A 321 28.95 2.32 -27.16
CA ARG A 321 30.32 2.85 -26.94
C ARG A 321 30.66 3.04 -25.47
N GLY A 322 29.65 3.19 -24.62
CA GLY A 322 29.79 3.44 -23.19
C GLY A 322 28.45 3.79 -22.56
N GLY A 323 28.48 4.25 -21.31
CA GLY A 323 27.30 4.69 -20.59
C GLY A 323 27.65 5.45 -19.32
N ARG A 324 26.63 5.91 -18.61
CA ARG A 324 26.75 6.56 -17.30
C ARG A 324 25.57 6.23 -16.42
N LEU A 325 25.81 6.17 -15.12
CA LEU A 325 24.78 6.14 -14.09
C LEU A 325 24.43 7.57 -13.72
N VAL A 326 23.16 7.93 -13.84
CA VAL A 326 22.63 9.21 -13.37
C VAL A 326 21.89 8.95 -12.07
N ILE A 327 22.33 9.59 -10.99
CA ILE A 327 21.75 9.45 -9.66
C ILE A 327 21.13 10.79 -9.30
N GLU A 328 19.90 10.77 -8.80
CA GLU A 328 19.18 11.97 -8.42
C GLU A 328 19.96 12.76 -7.35
N GLY A 329 20.22 14.05 -7.62
CA GLY A 329 20.98 14.92 -6.71
C GLY A 329 22.49 14.66 -6.67
N GLY A 330 23.02 13.76 -7.50
CA GLY A 330 24.44 13.42 -7.60
C GLY A 330 25.07 13.73 -8.95
N ALA A 331 26.41 13.69 -9.02
CA ALA A 331 27.13 13.77 -10.28
C ALA A 331 27.01 12.44 -11.06
N PRO A 332 26.89 12.44 -12.40
CA PRO A 332 26.85 11.22 -13.18
C PRO A 332 28.13 10.39 -13.02
N VAL A 333 28.00 9.09 -12.79
CA VAL A 333 29.14 8.16 -12.66
C VAL A 333 29.36 7.47 -14.00
N PRO A 334 30.55 7.59 -14.64
CA PRO A 334 30.80 6.91 -15.91
C PRO A 334 30.82 5.40 -15.73
N LEU A 335 30.23 4.68 -16.70
CA LEU A 335 30.27 3.23 -16.77
C LEU A 335 31.39 2.78 -17.71
N THR A 336 32.16 1.79 -17.29
CA THR A 336 33.20 1.16 -18.11
C THR A 336 32.67 -0.08 -18.78
N VAL A 337 32.91 -0.22 -20.08
CA VAL A 337 32.57 -1.44 -20.82
C VAL A 337 33.59 -2.52 -20.50
N ASP A 338 33.12 -3.70 -20.09
CA ASP A 338 33.95 -4.87 -19.82
C ASP A 338 34.21 -5.70 -21.10
N SER A 339 35.00 -6.77 -20.97
CA SER A 339 35.35 -7.66 -22.09
C SER A 339 34.16 -8.43 -22.68
N THR A 340 33.02 -8.48 -21.99
CA THR A 340 31.79 -9.14 -22.43
C THR A 340 30.82 -8.16 -23.11
N GLY A 341 31.14 -6.85 -23.10
CA GLY A 341 30.26 -5.79 -23.58
C GLY A 341 29.25 -5.29 -22.54
N ALA A 342 29.33 -5.76 -21.28
CA ALA A 342 28.53 -5.25 -20.18
C ALA A 342 29.16 -4.00 -19.58
N LEU A 343 28.34 -3.12 -19.04
CA LEU A 343 28.75 -1.86 -18.44
C LEU A 343 28.80 -1.98 -16.92
N VAL A 344 29.95 -1.65 -16.34
CA VAL A 344 30.19 -1.75 -14.90
C VAL A 344 30.42 -0.38 -14.29
N GLY A 345 29.76 -0.11 -13.16
CA GLY A 345 29.97 1.08 -12.35
C GLY A 345 29.68 0.83 -10.88
N ALA A 346 30.04 1.78 -10.02
CA ALA A 346 29.73 1.70 -8.60
C ALA A 346 29.38 3.07 -8.02
N PHE A 347 28.43 3.09 -7.10
CA PHE A 347 28.06 4.26 -6.32
C PHE A 347 27.73 3.88 -4.87
N ARG A 348 27.69 4.86 -3.98
CA ARG A 348 27.41 4.65 -2.55
C ARG A 348 26.05 5.24 -2.21
N ILE A 349 25.26 4.50 -1.44
CA ILE A 349 23.95 4.96 -0.97
C ILE A 349 24.16 5.99 0.15
N ASP A 350 23.66 7.21 -0.04
CA ASP A 350 23.68 8.26 0.98
C ASP A 350 22.26 8.74 1.33
N LYS A 351 21.42 8.95 0.31
CA LYS A 351 20.05 9.45 0.42
C LYS A 351 19.10 8.62 -0.42
N GLN A 352 17.82 8.68 -0.06
CA GLN A 352 16.74 8.15 -0.87
C GLN A 352 16.65 8.94 -2.18
N GLY A 353 16.26 8.28 -3.26
CA GLY A 353 16.11 8.89 -4.58
C GLY A 353 16.03 7.82 -5.68
N PHE A 354 16.31 8.23 -6.91
CA PHE A 354 16.32 7.32 -8.05
C PHE A 354 17.68 7.29 -8.76
N TYR A 355 17.97 6.18 -9.43
CA TYR A 355 19.07 6.09 -10.37
C TYR A 355 18.65 5.45 -11.69
N ARG A 356 19.30 5.84 -12.79
CA ARG A 356 19.09 5.22 -14.10
C ARG A 356 20.39 5.03 -14.85
N VAL A 357 20.38 4.09 -15.79
CA VAL A 357 21.46 3.83 -16.73
C VAL A 357 21.19 4.57 -18.03
N GLU A 358 22.10 5.47 -18.41
CA GLU A 358 22.11 6.09 -19.73
C GLU A 358 23.20 5.44 -20.58
N LEU A 359 22.84 5.05 -21.80
CA LEU A 359 23.71 4.37 -22.75
C LEU A 359 24.13 5.34 -23.86
N THR A 360 25.37 5.22 -24.33
CA THR A 360 25.86 5.99 -25.48
C THR A 360 25.86 5.10 -26.71
N ASP A 361 25.02 5.44 -27.69
CA ASP A 361 24.90 4.68 -28.93
C ASP A 361 26.19 4.70 -29.78
N THR A 362 26.20 3.96 -30.89
CA THR A 362 27.35 3.90 -31.82
C THR A 362 27.60 5.22 -32.57
N GLN A 363 26.63 6.15 -32.58
CA GLN A 363 26.72 7.48 -33.18
C GLN A 363 27.20 8.54 -32.18
N GLY A 364 27.27 8.22 -30.89
CA GLY A 364 27.66 9.12 -29.82
C GLY A 364 26.50 9.83 -29.10
N ASN A 365 25.25 9.51 -29.42
CA ASN A 365 24.10 10.06 -28.71
C ASN A 365 23.88 9.32 -27.39
N VAL A 366 23.57 10.06 -26.33
CA VAL A 366 23.20 9.49 -25.04
C VAL A 366 21.69 9.28 -25.00
N VAL A 367 21.27 8.04 -24.75
CA VAL A 367 19.87 7.64 -24.64
C VAL A 367 19.60 7.01 -23.27
N PRO A 368 18.41 7.18 -22.70
CA PRO A 368 18.01 6.44 -21.50
C PRO A 368 17.94 4.96 -21.84
N GLY A 369 18.77 4.15 -21.18
CA GLY A 369 18.87 2.71 -21.40
C GLY A 369 18.01 1.90 -20.44
N SER A 370 17.63 2.47 -19.29
CA SER A 370 16.76 1.86 -18.29
C SER A 370 15.65 2.81 -17.82
N LEU A 371 14.68 2.25 -17.11
CA LEU A 371 13.76 3.02 -16.27
C LEU A 371 14.51 3.60 -15.06
N ASP A 372 13.87 4.53 -14.35
CA ASP A 372 14.36 5.03 -13.07
C ASP A 372 14.12 3.97 -11.99
N TYR A 373 15.20 3.54 -11.33
CA TYR A 373 15.18 2.57 -10.23
C TYR A 373 15.26 3.25 -8.88
N VAL A 374 14.55 2.71 -7.90
CA VAL A 374 14.43 3.28 -6.56
C VAL A 374 15.64 2.94 -5.70
N ILE A 375 16.15 3.93 -4.98
CA ILE A 375 17.10 3.77 -3.88
C ILE A 375 16.31 3.97 -2.58
N ASP A 376 16.05 2.86 -1.89
CA ASP A 376 15.48 2.88 -0.55
C ASP A 376 16.58 2.75 0.50
N VAL A 377 16.72 3.78 1.33
CA VAL A 377 17.71 3.82 2.41
C VAL A 377 17.07 3.26 3.66
N LEU A 378 17.53 2.08 4.08
CA LEU A 378 17.10 1.48 5.33
C LEU A 378 17.80 2.21 6.50
N PRO A 379 17.05 2.90 7.38
CA PRO A 379 17.65 3.55 8.54
C PRO A 379 18.10 2.48 9.56
N ASP A 380 19.27 2.70 10.13
CA ASP A 380 19.78 1.95 11.27
C ASP A 380 18.94 2.28 12.52
N ARG A 381 18.60 1.27 13.32
CA ARG A 381 17.72 1.45 14.48
C ARG A 381 18.55 1.62 15.74
N ALA A 382 18.04 2.41 16.68
CA ALA A 382 18.64 2.46 18.00
C ALA A 382 18.41 1.12 18.73
N PRO A 383 19.32 0.72 19.63
CA PRO A 383 19.23 -0.56 20.32
C PRO A 383 18.00 -0.58 21.24
N THR A 384 17.41 -1.74 21.45
CA THR A 384 16.35 -1.94 22.44
C THR A 384 16.98 -2.45 23.73
N ILE A 385 16.65 -1.84 24.86
CA ILE A 385 17.19 -2.23 26.18
C ILE A 385 16.08 -2.33 27.21
N THR A 386 16.12 -3.38 28.02
CA THR A 386 15.17 -3.65 29.10
C THR A 386 15.89 -4.13 30.35
N VAL A 387 15.30 -3.84 31.52
CA VAL A 387 15.71 -4.47 32.79
C VAL A 387 14.85 -5.71 32.97
N ALA A 388 15.43 -6.90 32.80
CA ALA A 388 14.73 -8.19 32.90
C ALA A 388 14.41 -8.53 34.36
N GLU A 389 15.37 -8.33 35.26
CA GLU A 389 15.19 -8.51 36.69
C GLU A 389 15.76 -7.30 37.44
N PRO A 390 15.07 -6.73 38.43
CA PRO A 390 13.71 -7.08 38.85
C PRO A 390 12.60 -6.56 37.94
N GLY A 391 12.92 -5.67 37.00
CA GLY A 391 11.98 -5.09 36.01
C GLY A 391 10.88 -4.21 36.61
N ARG A 392 10.96 -3.87 37.91
CA ARG A 392 10.02 -3.04 38.64
C ARG A 392 10.69 -2.37 39.83
N ASP A 393 10.03 -1.34 40.36
CA ASP A 393 10.41 -0.77 41.65
C ASP A 393 10.33 -1.81 42.75
N MET A 394 11.33 -1.83 43.62
CA MET A 394 11.42 -2.78 44.72
C MET A 394 11.61 -2.08 46.05
N GLN A 395 11.13 -2.72 47.11
CA GLN A 395 11.46 -2.35 48.48
C GLN A 395 12.45 -3.39 49.00
N ALA A 396 13.62 -2.93 49.45
CA ALA A 396 14.68 -3.77 49.96
C ALA A 396 15.11 -3.31 51.37
N THR A 397 15.66 -4.22 52.17
CA THR A 397 16.34 -3.81 53.40
C THR A 397 17.79 -3.42 53.10
N ARG A 398 18.46 -2.71 54.01
CA ARG A 398 19.87 -2.32 53.85
C ARG A 398 20.83 -3.52 53.64
N LEU A 399 20.43 -4.71 54.10
CA LEU A 399 21.25 -5.92 54.05
C LEU A 399 20.84 -6.88 52.92
N GLU A 400 19.86 -6.51 52.10
CA GLU A 400 19.41 -7.33 50.98
C GLU A 400 20.29 -7.06 49.75
N GLU A 401 20.72 -8.13 49.07
CA GLU A 401 21.38 -8.05 47.77
C GLU A 401 20.33 -8.00 46.66
N VAL A 402 20.43 -7.02 45.76
CA VAL A 402 19.49 -6.89 44.63
C VAL A 402 20.20 -7.21 43.32
N PHE A 403 19.94 -8.40 42.78
CA PHE A 403 20.40 -8.78 41.45
C PHE A 403 19.60 -8.03 40.37
N THR A 404 20.33 -7.39 39.47
CA THR A 404 19.79 -6.64 38.33
C THR A 404 20.30 -7.23 37.03
N SER A 405 19.41 -7.72 36.18
CA SER A 405 19.72 -8.27 34.86
C SER A 405 19.20 -7.33 33.77
N ILE A 406 20.05 -7.02 32.80
CA ILE A 406 19.75 -6.15 31.66
C ILE A 406 19.91 -6.93 30.37
N GLU A 407 18.92 -6.79 29.50
CA GLU A 407 18.89 -7.37 28.17
C GLU A 407 18.92 -6.23 27.14
N ALA A 408 19.85 -6.29 26.20
CA ALA A 408 19.99 -5.34 25.12
C ALA A 408 20.04 -6.08 23.78
N GLU A 409 19.25 -5.62 22.81
CA GLU A 409 19.15 -6.17 21.46
C GLU A 409 19.30 -5.08 20.41
N ASP A 410 19.96 -5.40 19.31
CA ASP A 410 20.21 -4.50 18.19
C ASP A 410 20.26 -5.29 16.87
N ASP A 411 19.92 -4.65 15.75
CA ASP A 411 19.87 -5.28 14.44
C ASP A 411 21.27 -5.56 13.86
N TYR A 412 22.25 -4.71 14.15
CA TYR A 412 23.65 -4.89 13.70
C TYR A 412 24.64 -5.15 14.85
N GLY A 413 24.18 -5.06 16.09
CA GLY A 413 24.84 -5.57 17.29
C GLY A 413 25.19 -4.49 18.30
N VAL A 414 25.04 -4.83 19.58
CA VAL A 414 25.29 -3.94 20.70
C VAL A 414 26.79 -3.75 20.92
N SER A 415 27.26 -2.50 21.02
CA SER A 415 28.67 -2.20 21.30
C SER A 415 28.97 -2.03 22.78
N ARG A 416 28.05 -1.47 23.57
CA ARG A 416 28.26 -1.22 25.00
C ARG A 416 26.97 -1.29 25.79
N VAL A 417 27.00 -1.86 26.98
CA VAL A 417 25.91 -1.83 27.96
C VAL A 417 26.45 -1.31 29.30
N GLU A 418 25.79 -0.30 29.83
CA GLU A 418 26.13 0.38 31.08
C GLU A 418 24.92 0.43 32.01
N LEU A 419 25.15 0.22 33.30
CA LEU A 419 24.19 0.50 34.37
C LEU A 419 24.58 1.81 35.05
N VAL A 420 23.63 2.73 35.14
CA VAL A 420 23.81 4.02 35.80
C VAL A 420 22.91 4.06 37.02
N TYR A 421 23.45 4.40 38.18
CA TYR A 421 22.67 4.57 39.40
C TYR A 421 23.09 5.79 40.20
N SER A 422 22.16 6.34 40.98
CA SER A 422 22.39 7.42 41.92
C SER A 422 21.75 7.08 43.27
N VAL A 423 22.41 7.48 44.34
CA VAL A 423 21.90 7.33 45.71
C VAL A 423 21.40 8.70 46.18
N ASN A 424 20.12 8.79 46.56
CA ASN A 424 19.51 10.00 47.12
C ASN A 424 19.70 11.29 46.27
N GLY A 425 19.76 11.17 44.94
CA GLY A 425 19.98 12.31 44.05
C GLY A 425 21.41 12.85 44.02
N GLY A 426 22.38 12.08 44.51
CA GLY A 426 23.82 12.35 44.39
C GLY A 426 24.38 12.15 42.97
N PRO A 427 25.71 12.25 42.78
CA PRO A 427 26.33 12.07 41.47
C PRO A 427 26.10 10.65 40.93
N GLU A 428 25.82 10.55 39.63
CA GLU A 428 25.62 9.28 38.93
C GLU A 428 26.90 8.43 38.96
N GLN A 429 26.76 7.16 39.29
CA GLN A 429 27.80 6.14 39.20
C GLN A 429 27.48 5.23 38.01
N THR A 430 28.49 4.92 37.20
CA THR A 430 28.34 4.11 35.98
C THR A 430 29.13 2.81 36.12
N VAL A 431 28.47 1.69 35.91
CA VAL A 431 29.06 0.34 35.85
C VAL A 431 29.00 -0.13 34.40
N VAL A 432 30.15 -0.38 33.80
CA VAL A 432 30.23 -0.97 32.46
C VAL A 432 29.98 -2.47 32.60
N MET A 433 28.85 -2.93 32.08
CA MET A 433 28.42 -4.33 32.16
C MET A 433 28.86 -5.14 30.95
N HIS A 434 28.93 -4.49 29.79
CA HIS A 434 29.44 -5.07 28.56
C HIS A 434 30.22 -4.02 27.78
N ASP A 435 31.43 -4.38 27.36
CA ASP A 435 32.26 -3.58 26.45
C ASP A 435 32.59 -4.47 25.25
N GLY A 436 31.89 -4.23 24.14
CA GLY A 436 31.85 -5.07 22.95
C GLY A 436 33.23 -5.26 22.35
N GLY A 437 33.85 -6.41 22.64
CA GLY A 437 35.14 -6.81 22.10
C GLY A 437 35.12 -7.10 20.59
N ALA A 438 36.02 -7.97 20.13
CA ALA A 438 36.18 -8.27 18.70
C ALA A 438 34.97 -8.94 18.02
N ARG A 439 34.05 -9.53 18.79
CA ARG A 439 32.79 -10.11 18.30
C ARG A 439 31.63 -9.39 18.96
N ARG A 440 30.92 -8.60 18.17
CA ARG A 440 29.70 -7.89 18.55
C ARG A 440 28.52 -8.83 18.32
N THR A 441 27.61 -8.92 19.28
CA THR A 441 26.46 -9.82 19.21
C THR A 441 25.16 -9.02 19.05
N PRO A 442 24.16 -9.55 18.31
CA PRO A 442 22.84 -8.92 18.18
C PRO A 442 22.09 -8.80 19.50
N ALA A 443 22.36 -9.70 20.44
CA ALA A 443 21.76 -9.70 21.77
C ALA A 443 22.86 -9.83 22.85
N VAL A 444 22.70 -9.10 23.95
CA VAL A 444 23.59 -9.10 25.11
C VAL A 444 22.73 -9.14 26.37
N THR A 445 23.01 -10.10 27.26
CA THR A 445 22.46 -10.14 28.61
C THR A 445 23.59 -9.94 29.59
N ALA A 446 23.45 -8.97 30.50
CA ALA A 446 24.45 -8.68 31.53
C ALA A 446 23.79 -8.46 32.90
N GLY A 447 24.40 -9.03 33.94
CA GLY A 447 23.90 -8.95 35.32
C GLY A 447 24.84 -8.17 36.23
N HIS A 448 24.28 -7.47 37.20
CA HIS A 448 25.00 -6.80 38.28
C HIS A 448 24.22 -6.91 39.59
N THR A 449 24.91 -7.20 40.69
CA THR A 449 24.30 -7.26 42.02
C THR A 449 24.60 -5.98 42.77
N PHE A 450 23.55 -5.30 43.24
CA PHE A 450 23.68 -4.22 44.21
C PHE A 450 23.85 -4.83 45.61
N PHE A 451 25.05 -4.68 46.16
CA PHE A 451 25.35 -4.94 47.58
C PHE A 451 24.94 -3.70 48.39
N LEU A 452 23.69 -3.67 48.87
CA LEU A 452 23.12 -2.50 49.55
C LEU A 452 23.83 -2.17 50.88
N GLU A 453 24.54 -3.13 51.46
CA GLU A 453 25.35 -2.99 52.66
C GLU A 453 26.62 -2.15 52.43
N GLU A 454 27.14 -2.11 51.21
CA GLU A 454 28.30 -1.29 50.84
C GLU A 454 27.91 0.18 50.65
N LEU A 455 26.62 0.46 50.51
CA LEU A 455 26.07 1.80 50.40
C LEU A 455 25.66 2.31 51.80
N PRO A 456 25.97 3.57 52.17
CA PRO A 456 25.64 4.13 53.48
C PRO A 456 24.15 4.50 53.61
N LEU A 457 23.25 3.55 53.36
CA LEU A 457 21.80 3.75 53.22
C LEU A 457 21.09 3.78 54.59
N LYS A 458 19.99 4.51 54.71
CA LYS A 458 19.09 4.53 55.87
C LYS A 458 17.65 4.18 55.45
N PRO A 459 16.79 3.69 56.36
CA PRO A 459 15.37 3.56 56.06
C PRO A 459 14.80 4.89 55.55
N GLY A 460 14.10 4.85 54.42
CA GLY A 460 13.62 6.04 53.68
C GLY A 460 14.55 6.55 52.58
N ASP A 461 15.75 5.99 52.42
CA ASP A 461 16.63 6.31 51.28
C ASP A 461 16.21 5.59 50.00
N VAL A 462 16.62 6.16 48.86
CA VAL A 462 16.28 5.68 47.53
C VAL A 462 17.52 5.56 46.67
N VAL A 463 17.69 4.39 46.05
CA VAL A 463 18.63 4.18 44.94
C VAL A 463 17.84 4.21 43.64
N SER A 464 18.13 5.17 42.78
CA SER A 464 17.53 5.23 41.44
C SER A 464 18.52 4.67 40.42
N TYR A 465 18.07 3.85 39.50
CA TYR A 465 18.94 3.21 38.51
C TYR A 465 18.24 3.04 37.16
N PHE A 466 19.04 3.06 36.09
CA PHE A 466 18.61 2.78 34.73
C PHE A 466 19.78 2.19 33.94
N ALA A 467 19.48 1.51 32.84
CA ALA A 467 20.50 0.96 31.96
C ALA A 467 20.57 1.72 30.64
N ARG A 468 21.76 1.72 30.01
CA ARG A 468 22.03 2.38 28.74
C ARG A 468 22.79 1.44 27.81
N ALA A 469 22.29 1.28 26.59
CA ALA A 469 22.95 0.54 25.51
C ALA A 469 23.39 1.49 24.40
N ARG A 470 24.49 1.15 23.74
CA ARG A 470 24.98 1.83 22.54
C ARG A 470 25.15 0.82 21.41
N ASP A 471 24.71 1.19 20.21
CA ASP A 471 24.89 0.37 18.99
C ASP A 471 26.32 0.49 18.45
N ASN A 472 26.54 -0.04 17.25
CA ASN A 472 27.84 -0.03 16.59
C ASN A 472 27.90 0.78 15.29
N ASP A 473 26.92 1.66 15.04
CA ASP A 473 26.83 2.43 13.80
C ASP A 473 28.01 3.42 13.66
N ALA A 474 28.91 3.11 12.73
CA ALA A 474 30.08 3.92 12.42
C ALA A 474 29.83 4.92 11.27
N VAL A 475 28.69 4.84 10.58
CA VAL A 475 28.35 5.66 9.41
C VAL A 475 27.53 6.88 9.82
N SER A 476 26.48 6.72 10.62
CA SER A 476 25.68 7.85 11.12
C SER A 476 26.07 8.30 12.53
N GLY A 477 26.86 7.48 13.22
CA GLY A 477 27.32 7.69 14.59
C GLY A 477 26.49 6.86 15.56
N ALA A 478 27.13 6.36 16.62
CA ALA A 478 26.51 5.32 17.43
C ALA A 478 25.26 5.82 18.17
N HIS A 479 24.11 5.20 17.91
CA HIS A 479 22.87 5.51 18.64
C HIS A 479 22.94 4.94 20.05
N THR A 480 22.24 5.61 20.95
CA THR A 480 22.20 5.25 22.37
C THR A 480 20.75 5.16 22.80
N ALA A 481 20.40 4.10 23.54
CA ALA A 481 19.08 3.90 24.13
C ALA A 481 19.22 3.67 25.64
N ALA A 482 18.22 4.06 26.41
CA ALA A 482 18.18 3.82 27.84
C ALA A 482 16.82 3.26 28.28
N THR A 483 16.80 2.58 29.43
CA THR A 483 15.57 2.02 30.01
C THR A 483 14.72 3.13 30.65
N ASP A 484 13.58 2.78 31.26
CA ASP A 484 12.97 3.64 32.26
C ASP A 484 13.85 3.68 33.53
N ILE A 485 13.62 4.69 34.38
CA ILE A 485 14.27 4.78 35.69
C ILE A 485 13.50 3.95 36.72
N TYR A 486 14.21 3.13 37.47
CA TYR A 486 13.68 2.26 38.52
C TYR A 486 14.18 2.70 39.89
N PHE A 487 13.41 2.40 40.93
CA PHE A 487 13.71 2.81 42.30
C PHE A 487 13.80 1.60 43.26
N LEU A 488 14.91 1.51 43.98
CA LEU A 488 15.06 0.65 45.16
C LEU A 488 14.84 1.49 46.41
N ARG A 489 13.75 1.23 47.13
CA ARG A 489 13.39 1.93 48.37
C ARG A 489 13.85 1.14 49.57
N ILE A 490 14.58 1.79 50.47
CA ILE A 490 15.11 1.14 51.66
C ILE A 490 14.08 1.19 52.77
N ARG A 491 13.56 0.02 53.15
CA ARG A 491 12.63 -0.14 54.28
C ARG A 491 13.39 -0.50 55.57
N PRO A 492 12.81 -0.22 56.74
CA PRO A 492 13.40 -0.66 57.99
C PRO A 492 13.33 -2.20 58.13
N PHE A 493 14.20 -2.77 58.96
CA PHE A 493 14.38 -4.22 59.10
C PHE A 493 13.31 -4.87 59.99
N ASP A 494 12.70 -4.12 60.90
CA ASP A 494 11.67 -4.57 61.82
C ASP A 494 10.31 -4.73 61.12
N ARG A 495 9.75 -5.95 61.16
CA ARG A 495 8.35 -6.21 60.83
C ARG A 495 7.59 -6.50 62.12
N THR A 496 6.79 -5.54 62.58
CA THR A 496 5.90 -5.75 63.71
C THR A 496 4.70 -6.59 63.25
N TYR A 497 4.68 -7.88 63.60
CA TYR A 497 3.55 -8.76 63.31
C TYR A 497 2.38 -8.44 64.26
N ARG A 498 1.20 -8.10 63.72
CA ARG A 498 -0.06 -8.09 64.47
C ARG A 498 -0.70 -9.47 64.41
N GLN A 499 -1.10 -10.01 65.56
CA GLN A 499 -2.03 -11.14 65.61
C GLN A 499 -3.44 -10.54 65.51
N ALA A 500 -4.05 -10.61 64.32
CA ALA A 500 -5.45 -10.22 64.18
C ALA A 500 -6.31 -11.22 64.95
N GLU A 501 -6.94 -10.77 66.04
CA GLU A 501 -7.92 -11.57 66.75
C GLU A 501 -9.06 -11.96 65.81
N GLN A 502 -9.43 -13.23 65.94
CA GLN A 502 -10.20 -14.04 65.02
C GLN A 502 -11.68 -13.60 64.95
N GLY A 503 -11.96 -12.55 64.20
CA GLY A 503 -13.28 -12.25 63.65
C GLY A 503 -13.50 -13.08 62.38
N GLY A 504 -14.25 -14.18 62.49
CA GLY A 504 -14.50 -15.11 61.39
C GLY A 504 -15.21 -14.46 60.19
N GLY A 505 -14.63 -14.64 59.00
CA GLY A 505 -15.24 -14.25 57.72
C GLY A 505 -14.20 -13.96 56.63
N GLY A 506 -13.53 -15.00 56.12
CA GLY A 506 -12.54 -14.86 55.06
C GLY A 506 -13.15 -14.76 53.66
N GLN A 507 -12.86 -13.66 52.94
CA GLN A 507 -12.28 -13.71 51.59
C GLN A 507 -11.71 -12.33 51.21
N GLY A 508 -10.38 -12.22 51.29
CA GLY A 508 -9.55 -11.46 50.34
C GLY A 508 -9.82 -9.96 50.19
N GLY A 509 -9.88 -9.21 51.29
CA GLY A 509 -9.56 -7.79 51.24
C GLY A 509 -8.04 -7.65 51.18
N GLU A 510 -7.46 -7.54 49.99
CA GLU A 510 -6.18 -6.85 49.84
C GLU A 510 -6.30 -5.51 50.58
N GLU A 511 -5.31 -5.22 51.42
CA GLU A 511 -5.18 -4.02 52.23
C GLU A 511 -5.62 -2.76 51.46
N ARG A 512 -6.89 -2.40 51.61
CA ARG A 512 -7.48 -1.12 51.20
C ARG A 512 -7.36 -0.11 52.34
N GLY A 513 -6.24 -0.15 53.06
CA GLY A 513 -5.82 0.96 53.91
C GLY A 513 -5.13 1.97 53.02
N GLU A 514 -5.77 3.13 52.81
CA GLU A 514 -5.13 4.28 52.18
C GLU A 514 -3.76 4.51 52.80
N SER A 515 -2.73 4.29 51.99
CA SER A 515 -1.36 4.43 52.46
C SER A 515 -0.97 5.91 52.51
N PRO A 516 -0.26 6.36 53.56
CA PRO A 516 0.33 7.70 53.63
C PRO A 516 1.34 8.06 52.52
N SER A 517 1.53 7.20 51.50
CA SER A 517 2.56 7.31 50.46
C SER A 517 2.17 8.14 49.23
N ALA A 518 1.00 8.78 49.23
CA ALA A 518 0.46 9.47 48.06
C ALA A 518 1.36 10.63 47.55
N LEU A 519 2.13 11.29 48.43
CA LEU A 519 3.03 12.37 48.04
C LEU A 519 4.34 11.84 47.45
N SER A 520 4.97 10.85 48.08
CA SER A 520 6.19 10.24 47.53
C SER A 520 5.92 9.50 46.22
N ASP A 521 4.76 8.86 46.06
CA ASP A 521 4.37 8.22 44.80
C ASP A 521 4.19 9.25 43.67
N ARG A 522 3.55 10.41 43.94
CA ARG A 522 3.47 11.51 42.97
C ARG A 522 4.83 12.10 42.62
N GLN A 523 5.71 12.31 43.61
CA GLN A 523 7.06 12.80 43.34
C GLN A 523 7.84 11.81 42.47
N ARG A 524 7.68 10.50 42.70
CA ARG A 524 8.29 9.45 41.89
C ARG A 524 7.75 9.45 40.46
N GLU A 525 6.44 9.62 40.27
CA GLU A 525 5.84 9.79 38.95
C GLU A 525 6.42 11.00 38.22
N ILE A 526 6.66 12.12 38.92
CA ILE A 526 7.30 13.30 38.33
C ILE A 526 8.75 13.00 37.96
N VAL A 527 9.55 12.37 38.84
CA VAL A 527 10.94 11.97 38.51
C VAL A 527 10.97 11.07 37.28
N ALA A 528 10.09 10.07 37.22
CA ALA A 528 10.00 9.16 36.08
C ALA A 528 9.60 9.88 34.79
N ALA A 529 8.67 10.84 34.87
CA ALA A 529 8.25 11.64 33.72
C ALA A 529 9.34 12.63 33.26
N THR A 530 10.03 13.30 34.19
CA THR A 530 11.17 14.18 33.91
C THR A 530 12.32 13.40 33.29
N PHE A 531 12.60 12.19 33.79
CA PHE A 531 13.61 11.30 33.24
C PHE A 531 13.23 10.86 31.82
N LYS A 532 11.98 10.48 31.60
CA LYS A 532 11.47 10.12 30.28
C LYS A 532 11.64 11.25 29.26
N LEU A 533 11.35 12.50 29.63
CA LEU A 533 11.60 13.66 28.75
C LEU A 533 13.09 13.93 28.50
N THR A 534 13.95 13.60 29.48
CA THR A 534 15.40 13.73 29.35
C THR A 534 16.00 12.63 28.47
N ARG A 535 15.44 11.41 28.54
CA ARG A 535 15.83 10.28 27.70
C ARG A 535 15.33 10.42 26.27
N ASP A 536 14.05 10.77 26.10
CA ASP A 536 13.38 10.85 24.80
C ASP A 536 13.72 12.19 24.12
N THR A 537 15.01 12.44 23.83
CA THR A 537 15.49 13.65 23.14
C THR A 537 15.13 13.67 21.65
N ALA A 538 13.91 13.30 21.27
CA ALA A 538 13.39 13.44 19.92
C ALA A 538 13.09 14.92 19.57
N ALA A 539 14.08 15.66 19.05
CA ALA A 539 13.84 16.98 18.48
C ALA A 539 14.52 17.14 17.11
N ALA A 540 14.03 16.39 16.12
CA ALA A 540 14.30 16.68 14.70
C ALA A 540 13.20 17.54 14.06
N THR A 541 11.98 17.59 14.64
CA THR A 541 10.82 18.27 14.05
C THR A 541 10.31 19.43 14.92
N ALA A 542 9.79 20.48 14.27
CA ALA A 542 9.22 21.65 14.94
C ALA A 542 8.01 21.29 15.83
N ALA A 543 7.22 20.27 15.44
CA ALA A 543 6.10 19.77 16.22
C ALA A 543 6.57 19.07 17.51
N GLY A 544 7.60 18.22 17.43
CA GLY A 544 8.19 17.57 18.62
C GLY A 544 8.79 18.58 19.60
N ALA A 545 9.44 19.64 19.08
CA ALA A 545 9.95 20.72 19.91
C ALA A 545 8.84 21.51 20.64
N ARG A 546 7.67 21.67 20.02
CA ARG A 546 6.50 22.31 20.65
C ARG A 546 5.90 21.42 21.75
N GLN A 547 5.66 20.15 21.44
CA GLN A 547 5.10 19.19 22.40
C GLN A 547 5.99 19.07 23.65
N ARG A 548 7.32 18.94 23.47
CA ARG A 548 8.26 18.91 24.60
C ARG A 548 8.15 20.15 25.48
N ARG A 549 7.96 21.34 24.91
CA ARG A 549 7.79 22.58 25.70
C ARG A 549 6.51 22.53 26.53
N GLU A 550 5.43 22.00 25.97
CA GLU A 550 4.14 21.85 26.65
C GLU A 550 4.23 20.78 27.77
N ASP A 551 4.90 19.65 27.51
CA ASP A 551 5.14 18.60 28.50
C ASP A 551 6.00 19.09 29.67
N LEU A 552 7.09 19.82 29.38
CA LEU A 552 7.94 20.43 30.43
C LEU A 552 7.17 21.47 31.26
N ALA A 553 6.34 22.29 30.63
CA ALA A 553 5.48 23.23 31.36
C ALA A 553 4.46 22.48 32.25
N THR A 554 3.93 21.36 31.76
CA THR A 554 3.01 20.52 32.54
C THR A 554 3.71 19.89 33.74
N LEU A 555 4.94 19.39 33.58
CA LEU A 555 5.73 18.86 34.69
C LEU A 555 6.12 19.94 35.70
N ALA A 556 6.52 21.13 35.24
CA ALA A 556 6.78 22.27 36.13
C ALA A 556 5.55 22.61 36.98
N LEU A 557 4.36 22.65 36.37
CA LEU A 557 3.10 22.87 37.08
C LEU A 557 2.75 21.73 38.04
N ALA A 558 2.99 20.47 37.67
CA ALA A 558 2.76 19.32 38.53
C ALA A 558 3.70 19.36 39.76
N GLN A 559 4.98 19.65 39.53
CA GLN A 559 6.01 19.82 40.57
C GLN A 559 5.66 20.99 41.51
N GLY A 560 5.23 22.14 40.96
CA GLY A 560 4.79 23.29 41.76
C GLY A 560 3.56 22.99 42.62
N ARG A 561 2.55 22.29 42.06
CA ARG A 561 1.38 21.85 42.85
C ARG A 561 1.76 20.88 43.97
N LEU A 562 2.66 19.93 43.69
CA LEU A 562 3.12 18.98 44.71
C LEU A 562 3.93 19.69 45.81
N ARG A 563 4.72 20.70 45.46
CA ARG A 563 5.38 21.60 46.41
C ARG A 563 4.38 22.31 47.31
N GLU A 564 3.36 22.95 46.75
CA GLU A 564 2.33 23.65 47.51
C GLU A 564 1.58 22.70 48.47
N GLN A 565 1.27 21.47 48.02
CA GLN A 565 0.66 20.44 48.86
C GLN A 565 1.58 20.03 50.02
N THR A 566 2.88 19.88 49.75
CA THR A 566 3.90 19.52 50.75
C THR A 566 4.09 20.66 51.76
N GLU A 567 4.10 21.92 51.33
CA GLU A 567 4.17 23.09 52.20
C GLU A 567 2.93 23.22 53.10
N ALA A 568 1.73 23.02 52.54
CA ALA A 568 0.48 23.05 53.30
C ALA A 568 0.42 21.92 54.34
N LEU A 569 0.95 20.73 54.01
CA LEU A 569 1.05 19.63 54.94
C LEU A 569 2.07 19.95 56.06
N ALA A 570 3.25 20.46 55.71
CA ALA A 570 4.28 20.85 56.68
C ALA A 570 3.74 21.86 57.70
N GLU A 571 3.00 22.88 57.24
CA GLU A 571 2.41 23.89 58.09
C GLU A 571 1.35 23.29 59.04
N ARG A 572 0.52 22.38 58.54
CA ARG A 572 -0.49 21.68 59.35
C ARG A 572 0.15 20.78 60.42
N VAL A 573 1.25 20.10 60.09
CA VAL A 573 2.02 19.29 61.06
C VAL A 573 2.60 20.18 62.15
N ARG A 574 3.19 21.34 61.78
CA ARG A 574 3.70 22.32 62.76
C ARG A 574 2.63 22.87 63.68
N GLN A 575 1.45 23.21 63.15
CA GLN A 575 0.33 23.75 63.93
C GLN A 575 -0.31 22.72 64.88
N ARG A 576 -0.19 21.42 64.60
CA ARG A 576 -0.80 20.33 65.38
C ARG A 576 0.18 19.53 66.25
N GLY A 577 1.48 19.80 66.17
CA GLY A 577 2.55 18.98 66.77
C GLY A 577 2.61 18.93 68.31
N GLY A 578 1.65 19.53 69.04
CA GLY A 578 1.67 19.58 70.50
C GLY A 578 1.18 18.31 71.23
N ALA A 579 0.82 17.23 70.53
CA ALA A 579 0.13 16.06 71.12
C ALA A 579 0.69 14.69 70.68
N ILE A 580 1.92 14.60 70.16
CA ILE A 580 2.54 13.38 69.61
C ILE A 580 3.95 13.25 70.20
N PRO A 581 4.51 12.03 70.44
CA PRO A 581 5.88 11.85 70.92
C PRO A 581 6.94 12.66 70.14
N ASP A 582 7.82 13.33 70.90
CA ASP A 582 8.68 14.42 70.43
C ASP A 582 9.62 14.08 69.26
N SER A 583 10.14 12.84 69.15
CA SER A 583 11.19 12.51 68.18
C SER A 583 10.69 12.39 66.74
N ALA A 584 9.57 11.71 66.49
CA ALA A 584 9.10 11.43 65.14
C ALA A 584 8.39 12.64 64.50
N VAL A 585 7.71 13.48 65.28
CA VAL A 585 7.18 14.77 64.78
C VAL A 585 8.29 15.73 64.41
N GLN A 586 9.41 15.74 65.15
CA GLN A 586 10.57 16.54 64.79
C GLN A 586 11.16 16.10 63.44
N GLU A 587 11.23 14.79 63.16
CA GLU A 587 11.69 14.29 61.86
C GLU A 587 10.76 14.70 60.71
N ILE A 588 9.44 14.59 60.89
CA ILE A 588 8.45 15.01 59.87
C ILE A 588 8.50 16.53 59.65
N ALA A 589 8.55 17.31 60.73
CA ALA A 589 8.59 18.77 60.69
C ALA A 589 9.90 19.31 60.07
N ALA A 590 10.99 18.55 60.13
CA ALA A 590 12.25 18.87 59.47
C ALA A 590 12.29 18.42 57.99
N ALA A 591 11.75 17.24 57.67
CA ALA A 591 11.84 16.66 56.33
C ALA A 591 10.91 17.33 55.29
N LEU A 592 9.67 17.66 55.64
CA LEU A 592 8.71 18.24 54.69
C LEU A 592 9.15 19.61 54.13
N PRO A 593 9.70 20.56 54.93
CA PRO A 593 10.25 21.81 54.39
C PRO A 593 11.46 21.61 53.46
N LEU A 594 12.32 20.64 53.76
CA LEU A 594 13.46 20.30 52.89
C LEU A 594 12.99 19.69 51.58
N ALA A 595 11.95 18.84 51.62
CA ALA A 595 11.30 18.33 50.42
C ALA A 595 10.75 19.48 49.56
N ALA A 596 9.98 20.39 50.15
CA ALA A 596 9.43 21.55 49.43
C ALA A 596 10.52 22.47 48.84
N ALA A 597 11.63 22.68 49.53
CA ALA A 597 12.76 23.46 49.02
C ALA A 597 13.41 22.79 47.80
N ALA A 598 13.63 21.47 47.85
CA ALA A 598 14.14 20.71 46.72
C ALA A 598 13.14 20.69 45.54
N MET A 599 11.84 20.59 45.83
CA MET A 599 10.81 20.67 44.79
C MET A 599 10.78 22.03 44.09
N ARG A 600 11.06 23.12 44.82
CA ARG A 600 11.17 24.48 44.25
C ARG A 600 12.36 24.59 43.31
N GLU A 601 13.52 24.05 43.70
CA GLU A 601 14.72 23.99 42.86
C GLU A 601 14.45 23.20 41.56
N ALA A 602 13.72 22.09 41.65
CA ALA A 602 13.29 21.31 40.49
C ALA A 602 12.32 22.10 39.60
N GLU A 603 11.29 22.73 40.18
CA GLU A 603 10.30 23.56 39.48
C GLU A 603 10.98 24.68 38.66
N GLU A 604 11.97 25.37 39.25
CA GLU A 604 12.74 26.39 38.55
C GLU A 604 13.53 25.85 37.36
N ARG A 605 14.18 24.68 37.51
CA ARG A 605 14.97 24.05 36.43
C ARG A 605 14.09 23.52 35.30
N LEU A 606 12.93 22.95 35.63
CA LEU A 606 11.89 22.58 34.65
C LEU A 606 11.35 23.82 33.93
N GLY A 607 11.13 24.93 34.65
CA GLY A 607 10.73 26.21 34.08
C GLY A 607 11.77 26.81 33.13
N ARG A 608 13.07 26.62 33.43
CA ARG A 608 14.21 26.94 32.54
C ARG A 608 14.37 25.97 31.37
N ARG A 609 13.54 24.91 31.30
CA ARG A 609 13.52 23.88 30.25
C ARG A 609 14.77 23.01 30.20
N VAL A 610 15.38 22.76 31.36
CA VAL A 610 16.55 21.89 31.50
C VAL A 610 16.18 20.71 32.41
N PRO A 611 15.43 19.70 31.89
CA PRO A 611 14.91 18.61 32.73
C PRO A 611 16.02 17.73 33.32
N GLY A 612 17.16 17.57 32.63
CA GLY A 612 18.29 16.80 33.16
C GLY A 612 18.87 17.38 34.45
N GLU A 613 18.88 18.71 34.60
CA GLU A 613 19.31 19.34 35.85
C GLU A 613 18.24 19.24 36.95
N ALA A 614 16.96 19.06 36.60
CA ALA A 614 15.88 18.95 37.58
C ALA A 614 15.83 17.59 38.29
N LEU A 615 16.36 16.53 37.68
CA LEU A 615 16.31 15.16 38.24
C LEU A 615 16.94 15.04 39.64
N SER A 616 18.12 15.63 39.87
CA SER A 616 18.78 15.58 41.18
C SER A 616 17.94 16.22 42.31
N PRO A 617 17.43 17.47 42.19
CA PRO A 617 16.54 18.03 43.20
C PRO A 617 15.21 17.27 43.34
N GLU A 618 14.63 16.72 42.27
CA GLU A 618 13.42 15.89 42.37
C GLU A 618 13.66 14.60 43.16
N GLN A 619 14.80 13.93 42.94
CA GLN A 619 15.20 12.73 43.70
C GLN A 619 15.48 13.06 45.17
N ARG A 620 16.09 14.21 45.46
CA ARG A 620 16.24 14.72 46.85
C ARG A 620 14.88 14.98 47.50
N ALA A 621 13.93 15.57 46.79
CA ALA A 621 12.58 15.77 47.29
C ALA A 621 11.88 14.44 47.60
N LEU A 622 12.04 13.44 46.72
CA LEU A 622 11.50 12.09 46.92
C LEU A 622 12.04 11.45 48.20
N GLN A 623 13.35 11.54 48.43
CA GLN A 623 13.99 11.03 49.65
C GLN A 623 13.39 11.68 50.90
N GLN A 624 13.28 13.00 50.93
CA GLN A 624 12.75 13.73 52.09
C GLN A 624 11.28 13.38 52.37
N LEU A 625 10.45 13.22 51.32
CA LEU A 625 9.07 12.76 51.47
C LEU A 625 8.99 11.35 52.05
N GLN A 626 9.80 10.42 51.54
CA GLN A 626 9.80 9.04 52.05
C GLN A 626 10.29 8.96 53.49
N ARG A 627 11.24 9.81 53.88
CA ARG A 627 11.68 9.93 55.28
C ARG A 627 10.55 10.43 56.18
N ALA A 628 9.80 11.44 55.75
CA ALA A 628 8.63 11.92 56.49
C ALA A 628 7.53 10.83 56.61
N GLU A 629 7.29 10.07 55.53
CA GLU A 629 6.32 8.97 55.52
C GLU A 629 6.75 7.80 56.43
N ALA A 630 8.05 7.47 56.46
CA ALA A 630 8.60 6.45 57.35
C ALA A 630 8.40 6.85 58.83
N ALA A 631 8.71 8.10 59.18
CA ALA A 631 8.49 8.63 60.52
C ALA A 631 6.99 8.66 60.89
N LEU A 632 6.09 8.98 59.94
CA LEU A 632 4.65 8.95 60.18
C LEU A 632 4.13 7.53 60.46
N ARG A 633 4.65 6.54 59.73
CA ARG A 633 4.32 5.13 59.96
C ARG A 633 4.77 4.66 61.34
N GLU A 634 5.94 5.10 61.79
CA GLU A 634 6.44 4.81 63.14
C GLU A 634 5.52 5.41 64.22
N VAL A 635 5.08 6.67 64.05
CA VAL A 635 4.10 7.30 64.95
C VAL A 635 2.81 6.49 65.01
N GLN A 636 2.26 6.10 63.87
CA GLN A 636 1.04 5.30 63.80
C GLN A 636 1.18 3.96 64.53
N VAL A 637 2.31 3.28 64.35
CA VAL A 637 2.60 2.01 65.04
C VAL A 637 2.75 2.22 66.56
N SER A 638 3.37 3.32 67.00
CA SER A 638 3.57 3.62 68.43
C SER A 638 2.26 3.98 69.16
N LEU A 639 1.35 4.69 68.51
CA LEU A 639 0.03 5.07 69.05
C LEU A 639 -0.90 3.84 69.18
N ASP A 640 -0.87 2.96 68.18
CA ASP A 640 -1.66 1.72 68.18
C ASP A 640 -1.16 0.71 69.23
N GLN A 641 0.11 0.78 69.63
CA GLN A 641 0.67 -0.06 70.69
C GLN A 641 0.32 0.45 72.10
N GLN A 642 -0.13 1.69 72.25
CA GLN A 642 -0.51 2.31 73.53
C GLN A 642 -2.04 2.41 73.75
N GLY A 643 -2.86 2.08 72.74
CA GLY A 643 -4.33 2.18 72.74
C GLY A 643 -5.11 0.94 73.19
N GLY A 644 -4.55 0.11 74.08
CA GLY A 644 -5.18 -1.11 74.59
C GLY A 644 -5.83 -0.96 75.98
N GLY A 645 -6.86 -0.12 76.12
CA GLY A 645 -7.70 -0.12 77.33
C GLY A 645 -8.36 1.22 77.67
N GLY A 646 -9.69 1.20 77.81
CA GLY A 646 -10.47 2.24 78.49
C GLY A 646 -11.29 3.12 77.57
N GLY A 647 -12.62 2.99 77.65
CA GLY A 647 -13.56 3.82 76.91
C GLY A 647 -13.71 5.24 77.45
N GLY A 648 -14.27 6.10 76.61
CA GLY A 648 -14.96 7.33 77.01
C GLY A 648 -14.16 8.63 76.82
N GLY A 649 -14.56 9.40 75.80
CA GLY A 649 -14.46 10.86 75.80
C GLY A 649 -13.17 11.45 75.22
N GLY A 650 -13.31 12.14 74.08
CA GLY A 650 -12.26 12.99 73.51
C GLY A 650 -12.26 12.92 71.99
N GLU A 651 -13.08 13.76 71.36
CA GLU A 651 -13.01 14.01 69.92
C GLU A 651 -11.59 14.45 69.52
N ARG A 652 -11.07 13.77 68.48
CA ARG A 652 -10.14 14.23 67.40
C ARG A 652 -8.99 13.25 67.20
N SER A 653 -9.22 12.29 66.32
CA SER A 653 -8.23 11.31 65.88
C SER A 653 -7.84 11.49 64.40
N PRO A 654 -6.65 11.02 63.97
CA PRO A 654 -6.04 11.21 62.63
C PRO A 654 -6.78 10.60 61.42
N GLU A 655 -7.89 9.89 61.62
CA GLU A 655 -8.70 9.24 60.57
C GLU A 655 -9.30 10.27 59.59
N GLU A 656 -9.62 11.48 60.05
CA GLU A 656 -10.07 12.59 59.18
C GLU A 656 -9.01 13.07 58.17
N LEU A 657 -7.71 12.82 58.42
CA LEU A 657 -6.65 13.18 57.48
C LEU A 657 -6.53 12.17 56.33
N ALA A 658 -6.86 10.89 56.55
CA ALA A 658 -6.88 9.87 55.50
C ALA A 658 -8.08 10.07 54.56
N ASP A 659 -9.28 10.28 55.10
CA ASP A 659 -10.51 10.54 54.33
C ASP A 659 -10.43 11.79 53.45
N LEU A 660 -9.67 12.82 53.89
CA LEU A 660 -9.42 14.03 53.11
C LEU A 660 -8.49 13.82 51.90
N PHE A 661 -7.58 12.86 51.96
CA PHE A 661 -6.69 12.50 50.85
C PHE A 661 -7.41 11.67 49.77
N GLY A 662 -8.33 10.80 50.17
CA GLY A 662 -9.14 9.99 49.26
C GLY A 662 -10.10 10.80 48.40
N LEU A 663 -10.86 11.71 49.02
CA LEU A 663 -11.95 12.44 48.37
C LEU A 663 -11.51 13.41 47.26
N GLN A 664 -10.29 13.93 47.28
CA GLN A 664 -9.76 14.77 46.19
C GLN A 664 -9.33 13.98 44.95
N THR A 665 -8.95 12.71 45.13
CA THR A 665 -8.37 11.86 44.07
C THR A 665 -9.45 11.32 43.13
N ASP A 666 -10.62 10.99 43.67
CA ASP A 666 -11.78 10.51 42.89
C ASP A 666 -12.42 11.58 42.01
N ARG A 667 -12.35 12.86 42.42
CA ARG A 667 -12.95 13.97 41.67
C ARG A 667 -12.22 14.28 40.35
N LEU A 668 -10.95 13.91 40.25
CA LEU A 668 -10.10 14.16 39.08
C LEU A 668 -10.22 13.06 38.02
N ARG A 669 -10.42 11.80 38.44
CA ARG A 669 -10.57 10.65 37.54
C ARG A 669 -11.79 10.77 36.63
N ASN A 670 -12.87 11.35 37.15
CA ASN A 670 -14.14 11.47 36.45
C ASN A 670 -14.18 12.58 35.38
N GLN A 671 -13.22 13.52 35.36
CA GLN A 671 -13.26 14.67 34.45
C GLN A 671 -12.61 14.41 33.07
N TYR A 672 -11.84 13.34 32.91
CA TYR A 672 -11.07 13.08 31.70
C TYR A 672 -11.77 12.17 30.67
N GLU A 673 -12.85 11.46 31.04
CA GLU A 673 -13.50 10.43 30.20
C GLU A 673 -14.66 10.93 29.31
N SER A 674 -15.19 12.13 29.54
CA SER A 674 -16.55 12.49 29.07
C SER A 674 -16.67 12.99 27.61
N ILE A 675 -15.62 12.88 26.80
CA ILE A 675 -15.42 13.83 25.69
C ILE A 675 -15.25 13.22 24.27
N GLN A 676 -15.30 11.89 24.09
CA GLN A 676 -14.94 11.22 22.80
C GLN A 676 -16.06 10.43 22.07
N ARG A 677 -17.33 10.48 22.47
CA ARG A 677 -18.23 9.30 22.31
C ARG A 677 -18.93 9.03 20.96
N SER A 678 -19.20 9.94 20.01
CA SER A 678 -20.16 9.61 18.93
C SER A 678 -19.62 8.77 17.75
N ASP A 679 -18.50 9.12 17.12
CA ASP A 679 -17.89 8.29 16.07
C ASP A 679 -17.06 7.14 16.65
N ALA A 680 -16.57 7.32 17.88
CA ALA A 680 -15.96 6.27 18.67
C ALA A 680 -16.96 5.17 19.05
N GLN A 681 -18.28 5.39 19.06
CA GLN A 681 -19.24 4.37 19.53
C GLN A 681 -19.37 3.17 18.56
N ARG A 682 -19.33 3.42 17.25
CA ARG A 682 -19.38 2.34 16.23
C ARG A 682 -18.04 1.60 16.12
N GLN A 683 -16.94 2.32 16.27
CA GLN A 683 -15.60 1.73 16.36
C GLN A 683 -15.36 1.02 17.69
N ALA A 684 -15.95 1.51 18.79
CA ALA A 684 -15.90 0.88 20.09
C ALA A 684 -16.73 -0.40 20.11
N ALA A 685 -17.92 -0.44 19.50
CA ALA A 685 -18.71 -1.68 19.43
C ALA A 685 -17.99 -2.79 18.66
N SER A 686 -17.28 -2.47 17.56
CA SER A 686 -16.47 -3.44 16.81
C SER A 686 -15.19 -3.83 17.54
N ALA A 687 -14.47 -2.86 18.12
CA ALA A 687 -13.31 -3.13 18.96
C ALA A 687 -13.67 -3.92 20.24
N GLU A 688 -14.88 -3.76 20.78
CA GLU A 688 -15.36 -4.47 21.95
C GLU A 688 -15.74 -5.92 21.63
N VAL A 689 -16.30 -6.18 20.44
CA VAL A 689 -16.46 -7.56 19.93
C VAL A 689 -15.10 -8.25 19.76
N ASP A 690 -14.08 -7.53 19.29
CA ASP A 690 -12.72 -8.07 19.13
C ASP A 690 -12.03 -8.34 20.48
N ARG A 691 -12.16 -7.42 21.44
CA ARG A 691 -11.64 -7.59 22.81
C ARG A 691 -12.34 -8.73 23.54
N THR A 692 -13.66 -8.84 23.39
CA THR A 692 -14.41 -9.95 24.00
C THR A 692 -14.03 -11.28 23.38
N LEU A 693 -13.77 -11.35 22.07
CA LEU A 693 -13.24 -12.55 21.42
C LEU A 693 -11.87 -12.93 21.98
N GLU A 694 -10.95 -11.97 22.17
CA GLU A 694 -9.62 -12.24 22.73
C GLU A 694 -9.68 -12.70 24.19
N ARG A 695 -10.51 -12.04 25.01
CA ARG A 695 -10.77 -12.46 26.40
C ARG A 695 -11.39 -13.86 26.46
N LEU A 696 -12.26 -14.22 25.51
CA LEU A 696 -12.80 -15.57 25.41
C LEU A 696 -11.74 -16.62 25.06
N ARG A 697 -10.76 -16.27 24.21
CA ARG A 697 -9.62 -17.17 23.92
C ARG A 697 -8.80 -17.42 25.17
N GLU A 698 -8.53 -16.35 25.92
CA GLU A 698 -7.77 -16.43 27.16
C GLU A 698 -8.52 -17.20 28.25
N LEU A 699 -9.81 -16.93 28.44
CA LEU A 699 -10.66 -17.65 29.39
C LEU A 699 -10.74 -19.15 29.04
N ALA A 700 -10.96 -19.48 27.76
CA ALA A 700 -10.99 -20.87 27.32
C ALA A 700 -9.65 -21.59 27.59
N ALA A 701 -8.51 -20.91 27.35
CA ALA A 701 -7.19 -21.46 27.66
C ALA A 701 -6.93 -21.62 29.16
N ARG A 702 -7.45 -20.72 30.01
CA ARG A 702 -7.39 -20.84 31.47
C ARG A 702 -8.27 -22.00 31.97
N GLN A 703 -9.50 -22.10 31.47
CA GLN A 703 -10.42 -23.21 31.79
C GLN A 703 -9.88 -24.58 31.32
N GLN A 704 -9.16 -24.62 30.19
CA GLN A 704 -8.53 -25.85 29.72
C GLN A 704 -7.45 -26.33 30.70
N ARG A 705 -6.62 -25.41 31.21
CA ARG A 705 -5.59 -25.73 32.21
C ARG A 705 -6.18 -26.18 33.54
N GLU A 706 -7.29 -25.59 33.98
CA GLU A 706 -7.98 -26.02 35.21
C GLU A 706 -8.70 -27.36 35.06
N SER A 707 -9.35 -27.61 33.92
CA SER A 707 -9.99 -28.92 33.70
C SER A 707 -8.96 -30.06 33.58
N GLU A 708 -7.77 -29.80 33.03
CA GLU A 708 -6.64 -30.76 33.05
C GLU A 708 -6.12 -31.01 34.47
N ARG A 709 -6.11 -30.00 35.35
CA ARG A 709 -5.74 -30.17 36.76
C ARG A 709 -6.76 -31.02 37.52
N LEU A 710 -8.05 -30.70 37.39
CA LEU A 710 -9.15 -31.46 37.96
C LEU A 710 -9.12 -32.93 37.52
N ARG A 711 -8.85 -33.18 36.24
CA ARG A 711 -8.74 -34.53 35.70
C ARG A 711 -7.54 -35.29 36.29
N ARG A 712 -6.38 -34.65 36.39
CA ARG A 712 -5.19 -35.26 37.02
C ARG A 712 -5.40 -35.55 38.50
N GLU A 713 -6.13 -34.70 39.19
CA GLU A 713 -6.46 -34.89 40.61
C GLU A 713 -7.47 -36.02 40.81
N ALA A 714 -8.50 -36.12 39.97
CA ALA A 714 -9.43 -37.26 39.95
C ALA A 714 -8.70 -38.58 39.65
N GLU A 715 -7.80 -38.59 38.66
CA GLU A 715 -6.96 -39.76 38.33
C GLU A 715 -5.99 -40.11 39.47
N ALA A 716 -5.45 -39.12 40.19
CA ALA A 716 -4.57 -39.34 41.35
C ALA A 716 -5.32 -39.88 42.58
N LEU A 717 -6.56 -39.43 42.82
CA LEU A 717 -7.47 -39.97 43.84
C LEU A 717 -7.85 -41.42 43.51
N GLN A 718 -8.14 -41.72 42.25
CA GLN A 718 -8.51 -43.06 41.80
C GLN A 718 -7.33 -44.06 41.90
N ARG A 719 -6.09 -43.57 41.77
CA ARG A 719 -4.87 -44.36 42.03
C ARG A 719 -4.53 -44.53 43.52
N ARG A 720 -5.06 -43.67 44.40
CA ARG A 720 -4.84 -43.70 45.85
C ARG A 720 -5.81 -44.61 46.61
N LEU A 721 -6.82 -45.18 45.95
CA LEU A 721 -7.66 -46.23 46.54
C LEU A 721 -7.22 -47.63 46.08
N PRO A 722 -6.44 -48.37 46.90
CA PRO A 722 -6.44 -49.82 46.90
C PRO A 722 -7.33 -50.36 48.04
N GLN A 723 -8.26 -51.24 47.66
CA GLN A 723 -8.85 -52.31 48.49
C GLN A 723 -9.24 -51.99 49.94
N SER A 724 -10.48 -51.52 50.15
CA SER A 724 -11.23 -51.86 51.37
C SER A 724 -12.73 -51.60 51.19
N SER A 725 -13.44 -52.51 50.50
CA SER A 725 -14.87 -52.78 50.70
C SER A 725 -15.33 -53.92 49.77
N GLN A 726 -14.82 -55.12 50.06
CA GLN A 726 -15.58 -56.33 49.75
C GLN A 726 -16.38 -56.64 51.01
N GLN A 727 -17.70 -56.80 50.85
CA GLN A 727 -18.70 -57.31 51.81
C GLN A 727 -19.69 -56.27 52.36
N GLN A 728 -20.97 -56.61 52.22
CA GLN A 728 -22.22 -55.87 52.48
C GLN A 728 -22.57 -54.79 51.43
N GLY A 729 -23.57 -54.91 50.56
CA GLY A 729 -24.73 -55.80 50.53
C GLY A 729 -26.01 -55.06 50.89
N GLY A 730 -26.75 -54.63 49.87
CA GLY A 730 -28.22 -54.60 49.87
C GLY A 730 -28.96 -53.36 50.40
N GLY A 731 -29.83 -52.81 49.54
CA GLY A 731 -30.94 -51.90 49.88
C GLY A 731 -30.55 -50.41 49.89
N GLY A 732 -31.29 -49.45 49.33
CA GLY A 732 -32.63 -49.42 48.76
C GLY A 732 -33.16 -47.98 48.94
N GLY A 733 -33.64 -47.35 47.86
CA GLY A 733 -34.69 -46.31 47.82
C GLY A 733 -34.52 -44.94 48.54
N GLY A 734 -34.99 -43.88 47.86
CA GLY A 734 -35.83 -42.87 48.53
C GLY A 734 -35.28 -41.44 48.69
N SER A 735 -35.77 -40.57 47.79
CA SER A 735 -36.14 -39.16 47.91
C SER A 735 -36.06 -38.37 49.24
N SER A 736 -35.79 -37.06 49.06
CA SER A 736 -36.50 -35.87 49.61
C SER A 736 -35.90 -35.02 50.75
N SER A 737 -35.74 -33.73 50.42
CA SER A 737 -36.10 -32.48 51.13
C SER A 737 -35.80 -32.21 52.62
N SER A 738 -35.23 -31.00 52.79
CA SER A 738 -35.57 -29.94 53.76
C SER A 738 -35.26 -30.06 55.26
N SER A 739 -34.60 -29.00 55.73
CA SER A 739 -34.70 -28.31 57.02
C SER A 739 -34.31 -29.05 58.31
N SER A 740 -33.33 -28.50 59.02
CA SER A 740 -33.56 -27.98 60.37
C SER A 740 -32.36 -27.17 60.90
N GLN A 741 -32.72 -26.24 61.76
CA GLN A 741 -31.93 -25.25 62.47
C GLN A 741 -31.50 -25.79 63.85
N SER A 742 -30.33 -25.35 64.30
CA SER A 742 -29.81 -25.31 65.69
C SER A 742 -29.43 -26.63 66.40
N GLY A 743 -28.20 -26.64 66.93
CA GLY A 743 -27.69 -27.62 67.88
C GLY A 743 -26.19 -27.44 68.11
N GLN A 744 -25.80 -27.07 69.33
CA GLN A 744 -24.50 -26.59 69.78
C GLN A 744 -23.58 -27.74 70.26
N GLN A 745 -22.25 -27.46 70.27
CA GLN A 745 -21.14 -28.14 70.99
C GLN A 745 -20.49 -29.41 70.41
N GLY A 746 -19.16 -29.37 70.30
CA GLY A 746 -18.28 -30.55 70.19
C GLY A 746 -17.07 -30.31 69.29
N GLY A 747 -15.89 -30.09 69.88
CA GLY A 747 -14.66 -29.72 69.18
C GLY A 747 -13.88 -30.86 68.51
N GLN A 748 -12.70 -30.48 68.02
CA GLN A 748 -11.59 -31.29 67.53
C GLN A 748 -11.81 -32.07 66.21
N GLN A 749 -11.56 -31.38 65.09
CA GLN A 749 -10.84 -31.95 63.93
C GLN A 749 -10.46 -30.82 62.98
N GLN A 750 -9.31 -30.18 63.24
CA GLN A 750 -8.66 -29.24 62.32
C GLN A 750 -7.35 -29.89 61.89
N GLY A 751 -7.35 -30.45 60.68
CA GLY A 751 -6.17 -31.12 60.15
C GLY A 751 -6.37 -31.95 58.90
N GLN A 752 -7.44 -31.77 58.11
CA GLN A 752 -7.54 -32.42 56.79
C GLN A 752 -8.62 -31.80 55.90
N GLN A 753 -8.60 -30.47 55.70
CA GLN A 753 -9.57 -29.84 54.78
C GLN A 753 -9.10 -28.51 54.15
N GLN A 754 -7.79 -28.33 53.96
CA GLN A 754 -7.23 -27.09 53.36
C GLN A 754 -6.89 -27.19 51.87
N ASN A 755 -7.02 -28.35 51.22
CA ASN A 755 -6.71 -28.50 49.78
C ASN A 755 -7.95 -28.56 48.86
N ALA A 756 -9.18 -28.59 49.39
CA ALA A 756 -10.41 -28.65 48.58
C ALA A 756 -11.06 -27.28 48.33
N SER A 757 -10.66 -26.23 49.06
CA SER A 757 -11.24 -24.88 48.96
C SER A 757 -10.67 -24.04 47.80
N GLY A 758 -9.39 -24.23 47.43
CA GLY A 758 -8.75 -23.44 46.37
C GLY A 758 -9.32 -23.69 44.96
N THR A 759 -9.73 -24.93 44.67
CA THR A 759 -10.26 -25.33 43.35
C THR A 759 -11.67 -24.78 43.10
N GLY A 760 -12.51 -24.69 44.15
CA GLY A 760 -13.84 -24.10 44.05
C GLY A 760 -13.82 -22.58 43.83
N ASP A 761 -12.85 -21.89 44.43
CA ASP A 761 -12.70 -20.44 44.29
C ASP A 761 -12.19 -20.03 42.90
N ALA A 762 -11.23 -20.76 42.33
CA ALA A 762 -10.78 -20.55 40.94
C ALA A 762 -11.92 -20.75 39.93
N GLN A 763 -12.74 -21.79 40.13
CA GLN A 763 -13.87 -22.08 39.25
C GLN A 763 -14.99 -21.03 39.35
N ARG A 764 -15.18 -20.42 40.54
CA ARG A 764 -16.13 -19.30 40.74
C ARG A 764 -15.64 -18.01 40.09
N GLN A 765 -14.34 -17.72 40.11
CA GLN A 765 -13.76 -16.56 39.42
C GLN A 765 -13.94 -16.66 37.90
N LEU A 766 -13.65 -17.84 37.32
CA LEU A 766 -13.85 -18.10 35.88
C LEU A 766 -15.33 -17.97 35.48
N ALA A 767 -16.25 -18.41 36.35
CA ALA A 767 -17.68 -18.25 36.12
C ALA A 767 -18.12 -16.77 36.14
N GLN A 768 -17.59 -15.96 37.05
CA GLN A 768 -17.89 -14.52 37.11
C GLN A 768 -17.37 -13.78 35.87
N GLU A 769 -16.18 -14.13 35.39
CA GLU A 769 -15.59 -13.55 34.17
C GLU A 769 -16.41 -13.92 32.92
N ALA A 770 -16.83 -15.18 32.80
CA ALA A 770 -17.72 -15.63 31.73
C ALA A 770 -19.08 -14.91 31.75
N GLU A 771 -19.64 -14.66 32.93
CA GLU A 771 -20.90 -13.95 33.11
C GLU A 771 -20.77 -12.45 32.75
N GLN A 772 -19.66 -11.80 33.09
CA GLN A 772 -19.37 -10.43 32.67
C GLN A 772 -19.26 -10.32 31.14
N MET A 773 -18.64 -11.30 30.48
CA MET A 773 -18.59 -11.36 29.02
C MET A 773 -19.97 -11.61 28.40
N ALA A 774 -20.77 -12.51 28.97
CA ALA A 774 -22.15 -12.74 28.52
C ALA A 774 -23.00 -11.45 28.57
N ARG A 775 -22.91 -10.68 29.66
CA ARG A 775 -23.61 -9.40 29.83
C ARG A 775 -23.12 -8.32 28.84
N THR A 776 -21.82 -8.29 28.54
CA THR A 776 -21.24 -7.38 27.54
C THR A 776 -21.77 -7.73 26.13
N LEU A 777 -21.77 -9.01 25.77
CA LEU A 777 -22.31 -9.46 24.48
C LEU A 777 -23.82 -9.26 24.39
N GLU A 778 -24.56 -9.43 25.48
CA GLU A 778 -26.01 -9.17 25.51
C GLU A 778 -26.30 -7.67 25.30
N ARG A 779 -25.51 -6.77 25.91
CA ARG A 779 -25.60 -5.34 25.66
C ARG A 779 -25.30 -5.00 24.20
N LEU A 780 -24.21 -5.54 23.64
CA LEU A 780 -23.85 -5.36 22.24
C LEU A 780 -24.89 -5.94 21.29
N ALA A 781 -25.54 -7.05 21.65
CA ALA A 781 -26.61 -7.67 20.88
C ALA A 781 -27.94 -6.88 20.95
N ARG A 782 -28.17 -6.13 22.03
CA ARG A 782 -29.30 -5.17 22.14
C ARG A 782 -29.03 -3.90 21.34
N GLU A 783 -27.79 -3.43 21.35
CA GLU A 783 -27.35 -2.26 20.57
C GLU A 783 -27.26 -2.55 19.07
N ASN A 784 -26.93 -3.79 18.71
CA ASN A 784 -26.80 -4.24 17.32
C ASN A 784 -27.44 -5.64 17.17
N PRO A 785 -28.69 -5.73 16.68
CA PRO A 785 -29.48 -6.95 16.68
C PRO A 785 -28.89 -7.97 15.73
N SER A 786 -28.03 -8.85 16.26
CA SER A 786 -27.45 -9.98 15.55
C SER A 786 -27.79 -11.28 16.29
N PRO A 787 -28.44 -12.26 15.62
CA PRO A 787 -28.81 -13.52 16.24
C PRO A 787 -27.59 -14.32 16.72
N GLU A 788 -26.42 -14.12 16.12
CA GLU A 788 -25.16 -14.77 16.50
C GLU A 788 -24.56 -14.21 17.79
N LEU A 789 -24.63 -12.89 18.04
CA LEU A 789 -24.20 -12.29 19.32
C LEU A 789 -25.12 -12.72 20.46
N GLN A 790 -26.43 -12.83 20.21
CA GLN A 790 -27.39 -13.35 21.20
C GLN A 790 -27.12 -14.82 21.54
N ARG A 791 -26.82 -15.66 20.53
CA ARG A 791 -26.42 -17.06 20.75
C ARG A 791 -25.13 -17.14 21.57
N SER A 792 -24.13 -16.32 21.24
CA SER A 792 -22.85 -16.30 21.94
C SER A 792 -23.00 -15.87 23.41
N ALA A 793 -23.85 -14.88 23.69
CA ALA A 793 -24.17 -14.45 25.04
C ALA A 793 -24.84 -15.56 25.86
N ARG A 794 -25.81 -16.29 25.27
CA ARG A 794 -26.48 -17.43 25.93
C ARG A 794 -25.52 -18.58 26.22
N GLN A 795 -24.66 -18.94 25.25
CA GLN A 795 -23.66 -20.00 25.43
C GLN A 795 -22.66 -19.64 26.54
N LEU A 796 -22.30 -18.36 26.69
CA LEU A 796 -21.43 -17.91 27.77
C LEU A 796 -22.09 -17.95 29.15
N GLN A 797 -23.37 -17.61 29.22
CA GLN A 797 -24.14 -17.70 30.44
C GLN A 797 -24.28 -19.17 30.90
N GLU A 798 -24.56 -20.08 29.97
CA GLU A 798 -24.59 -21.52 30.23
C GLU A 798 -23.21 -22.06 30.65
N ALA A 799 -22.12 -21.54 30.06
CA ALA A 799 -20.77 -21.88 30.47
C ALA A 799 -20.48 -21.42 31.90
N ALA A 800 -20.86 -20.18 32.27
CA ALA A 800 -20.73 -19.64 33.62
C ALA A 800 -21.49 -20.50 34.64
N ASP A 801 -22.71 -20.93 34.31
CA ASP A 801 -23.51 -21.81 35.17
C ASP A 801 -22.92 -23.21 35.33
N ALA A 802 -22.30 -23.74 34.28
CA ALA A 802 -21.56 -25.00 34.36
C ALA A 802 -20.30 -24.88 35.23
N MET A 803 -19.58 -23.75 35.15
CA MET A 803 -18.42 -23.47 36.02
C MET A 803 -18.82 -23.28 37.48
N ARG A 804 -19.91 -22.55 37.77
CA ARG A 804 -20.44 -22.44 39.15
C ARG A 804 -20.78 -23.78 39.76
N ARG A 805 -21.42 -24.66 38.97
CA ARG A 805 -21.76 -26.02 39.40
C ARG A 805 -20.51 -26.85 39.63
N ALA A 806 -19.50 -26.73 38.78
CA ALA A 806 -18.21 -27.40 38.96
C ALA A 806 -17.48 -26.96 40.24
N GLY A 807 -17.59 -25.68 40.62
CA GLY A 807 -17.02 -25.16 41.87
C GLY A 807 -17.86 -25.47 43.13
N ALA A 808 -19.03 -26.10 42.99
CA ALA A 808 -19.94 -26.42 44.09
C ALA A 808 -20.17 -27.94 44.28
N SER A 809 -19.76 -28.77 43.31
CA SER A 809 -19.96 -30.23 43.33
C SER A 809 -18.67 -31.00 43.65
N GLY A 810 -18.82 -32.27 44.05
CA GLY A 810 -17.68 -33.17 44.32
C GLY A 810 -16.88 -33.51 43.05
N SER A 811 -15.66 -34.04 43.24
CA SER A 811 -14.59 -34.16 42.22
C SER A 811 -15.00 -34.78 40.87
N GLU A 812 -15.91 -35.76 40.84
CA GLU A 812 -16.40 -36.37 39.60
C GLU A 812 -17.41 -35.50 38.84
N GLN A 813 -18.44 -34.98 39.53
CA GLN A 813 -19.45 -34.08 38.94
C GLN A 813 -18.87 -32.71 38.58
N ALA A 814 -17.79 -32.30 39.25
CA ALA A 814 -17.04 -31.10 38.94
C ALA A 814 -16.31 -31.22 37.60
N ALA A 815 -15.70 -32.37 37.31
CA ALA A 815 -15.00 -32.62 36.05
C ALA A 815 -15.94 -32.61 34.84
N GLU A 816 -17.12 -33.22 34.95
CA GLU A 816 -18.14 -33.19 33.88
C GLU A 816 -18.72 -31.80 33.65
N SER A 817 -19.01 -31.07 34.72
CA SER A 817 -19.50 -29.69 34.64
C SER A 817 -18.45 -28.74 34.06
N ALA A 818 -17.16 -28.97 34.35
CA ALA A 818 -16.05 -28.23 33.76
C ALA A 818 -15.85 -28.56 32.26
N ALA A 819 -16.09 -29.81 31.84
CA ALA A 819 -16.06 -30.21 30.43
C ALA A 819 -17.20 -29.57 29.62
N ASN A 820 -18.42 -29.57 30.19
CA ASN A 820 -19.58 -28.90 29.60
C ASN A 820 -19.33 -27.37 29.51
N ALA A 821 -18.75 -26.76 30.53
CA ALA A 821 -18.37 -25.34 30.47
C ALA A 821 -17.40 -25.05 29.31
N ARG A 822 -16.40 -25.90 29.10
CA ARG A 822 -15.44 -25.75 28.00
C ARG A 822 -16.12 -25.83 26.63
N GLU A 823 -16.99 -26.81 26.43
CA GLU A 823 -17.72 -26.97 25.16
C GLU A 823 -18.56 -25.73 24.84
N ARG A 824 -19.20 -25.15 25.86
CA ARG A 824 -20.02 -23.93 25.74
C ARG A 824 -19.18 -22.69 25.44
N LEU A 825 -17.99 -22.55 26.04
CA LEU A 825 -17.04 -21.47 25.70
C LEU A 825 -16.55 -21.58 24.25
N GLU A 826 -16.25 -22.80 23.78
CA GLU A 826 -15.85 -23.04 22.40
C GLU A 826 -16.99 -22.79 21.40
N ALA A 827 -18.23 -23.13 21.77
CA ALA A 827 -19.42 -22.83 20.98
C ALA A 827 -19.65 -21.31 20.88
N ALA A 828 -19.51 -20.56 21.98
CA ALA A 828 -19.59 -19.10 21.98
C ALA A 828 -18.51 -18.46 21.11
N ARG A 829 -17.26 -18.93 21.22
CA ARG A 829 -16.14 -18.47 20.38
C ARG A 829 -16.41 -18.69 18.89
N ARG A 830 -16.92 -19.87 18.53
CA ARG A 830 -17.27 -20.20 17.14
C ARG A 830 -18.38 -19.28 16.61
N ALA A 831 -19.47 -19.12 17.35
CA ALA A 831 -20.58 -18.25 16.97
C ALA A 831 -20.17 -16.77 16.79
N LEU A 832 -19.29 -16.24 17.64
CA LEU A 832 -18.72 -14.89 17.47
C LEU A 832 -17.81 -14.77 16.24
N SER A 833 -16.99 -15.79 15.97
CA SER A 833 -16.14 -15.79 14.77
C SER A 833 -16.96 -15.88 13.47
N GLU A 834 -18.07 -16.63 13.49
CA GLU A 834 -19.02 -16.70 12.39
C GLU A 834 -19.76 -15.38 12.18
N ALA A 835 -20.17 -14.70 13.25
CA ALA A 835 -20.78 -13.36 13.19
C ALA A 835 -19.86 -12.34 12.51
N ARG A 836 -18.55 -12.41 12.82
CA ARG A 836 -17.52 -11.55 12.23
C ARG A 836 -17.30 -11.86 10.74
N ALA A 837 -17.22 -13.13 10.37
CA ALA A 837 -17.07 -13.57 8.98
C ALA A 837 -18.31 -13.23 8.13
N GLY A 838 -19.51 -13.39 8.69
CA GLY A 838 -20.77 -13.01 8.06
C GLY A 838 -20.82 -11.53 7.65
N ARG A 839 -20.32 -10.64 8.53
CA ARG A 839 -20.22 -9.20 8.24
C ARG A 839 -19.28 -8.89 7.08
N THR A 840 -18.08 -9.50 7.05
CA THR A 840 -17.14 -9.34 5.93
C THR A 840 -17.78 -9.80 4.61
N GLY A 841 -18.58 -10.87 4.63
CA GLY A 841 -19.36 -11.32 3.47
C GLY A 841 -20.46 -10.34 3.05
N GLU A 842 -21.15 -9.70 3.98
CA GLU A 842 -22.16 -8.68 3.70
C GLU A 842 -21.56 -7.39 3.11
N ASP A 843 -20.42 -6.95 3.67
CA ASP A 843 -19.67 -5.79 3.18
C ASP A 843 -19.19 -6.04 1.75
N ALA A 844 -18.59 -7.19 1.47
CA ALA A 844 -18.17 -7.57 0.12
C ALA A 844 -19.34 -7.63 -0.87
N ARG A 845 -20.51 -8.14 -0.47
CA ARG A 845 -21.73 -8.13 -1.32
C ARG A 845 -22.27 -6.72 -1.53
N SER A 846 -22.16 -5.85 -0.54
CA SER A 846 -22.59 -4.45 -0.69
C SER A 846 -21.72 -3.70 -1.70
N LEU A 847 -20.41 -3.96 -1.69
CA LEU A 847 -19.45 -3.43 -2.64
C LEU A 847 -19.66 -4.02 -4.03
N GLN A 848 -19.98 -5.31 -4.11
CA GLN A 848 -20.34 -5.96 -5.37
C GLN A 848 -21.56 -5.27 -6.00
N ARG A 849 -22.66 -5.07 -5.24
CA ARG A 849 -23.85 -4.36 -5.75
C ARG A 849 -23.54 -2.95 -6.23
N ARG A 850 -22.63 -2.24 -5.55
CA ARG A 850 -22.18 -0.91 -5.98
C ARG A 850 -21.36 -0.97 -7.27
N ALA A 851 -20.45 -1.93 -7.39
CA ALA A 851 -19.68 -2.15 -8.61
C ALA A 851 -20.59 -2.55 -9.79
N ASP A 852 -21.59 -3.41 -9.55
CA ASP A 852 -22.62 -3.78 -10.54
C ASP A 852 -23.39 -2.54 -11.03
N ALA A 853 -23.86 -1.71 -10.10
CA ALA A 853 -24.58 -0.47 -10.41
C ALA A 853 -23.73 0.53 -11.21
N LEU A 854 -22.42 0.63 -10.94
CA LEU A 854 -21.51 1.48 -11.69
C LEU A 854 -21.23 0.96 -13.10
N ALA A 855 -21.07 -0.35 -13.26
CA ALA A 855 -20.91 -0.98 -14.57
C ALA A 855 -22.19 -0.81 -15.43
N GLU A 856 -23.37 -0.91 -14.82
CA GLU A 856 -24.64 -0.62 -15.50
C GLU A 856 -24.81 0.86 -15.84
N ALA A 857 -24.48 1.77 -14.92
CA ALA A 857 -24.50 3.21 -15.17
C ALA A 857 -23.57 3.58 -16.33
N GLN A 858 -22.36 3.00 -16.38
CA GLN A 858 -21.42 3.23 -17.47
C GLN A 858 -21.95 2.72 -18.83
N ARG A 859 -22.63 1.57 -18.88
CA ARG A 859 -23.24 1.08 -20.13
C ARG A 859 -24.32 2.01 -20.65
N ARG A 860 -25.15 2.58 -19.77
CA ARG A 860 -26.17 3.58 -20.15
C ARG A 860 -25.53 4.88 -20.64
N ILE A 861 -24.55 5.38 -19.89
CA ILE A 861 -23.79 6.59 -20.21
C ILE A 861 -23.03 6.43 -21.54
N GLY A 862 -22.45 5.26 -21.81
CA GLY A 862 -21.74 4.98 -23.06
C GLY A 862 -22.67 4.99 -24.28
N ALA A 863 -23.84 4.37 -24.16
CA ALA A 863 -24.85 4.38 -25.23
C ALA A 863 -25.47 5.77 -25.48
N GLU A 864 -25.53 6.62 -24.46
CA GLU A 864 -25.95 8.02 -24.58
C GLU A 864 -24.82 8.91 -25.15
N ALA A 865 -23.58 8.68 -24.73
CA ALA A 865 -22.39 9.35 -25.26
C ALA A 865 -22.17 9.07 -26.75
N GLU A 866 -22.42 7.84 -27.22
CA GLU A 866 -22.33 7.50 -28.64
C GLU A 866 -23.42 8.18 -29.47
N ARG A 867 -24.66 8.29 -28.95
CA ARG A 867 -25.77 9.00 -29.60
C ARG A 867 -25.46 10.49 -29.75
N VAL A 868 -25.02 11.12 -28.66
CA VAL A 868 -24.61 12.55 -28.66
C VAL A 868 -23.42 12.78 -29.58
N ALA A 869 -22.43 11.87 -29.60
CA ALA A 869 -21.26 11.97 -30.48
C ALA A 869 -21.58 11.80 -31.97
N ARG A 870 -22.64 11.05 -32.31
CA ARG A 870 -23.17 10.92 -33.68
C ARG A 870 -23.95 12.16 -34.16
N GLY A 871 -24.12 13.17 -33.32
CA GLY A 871 -24.78 14.44 -33.66
C GLY A 871 -26.26 14.49 -33.31
N GLU A 872 -26.84 13.41 -32.78
CA GLU A 872 -28.20 13.42 -32.23
C GLU A 872 -28.19 14.13 -30.87
N GLY A 873 -28.66 15.38 -30.81
CA GLY A 873 -28.76 16.15 -29.55
C GLY A 873 -27.54 17.04 -29.22
N ARG A 874 -26.65 17.31 -30.17
CA ARG A 874 -25.54 18.27 -30.02
C ARG A 874 -26.06 19.67 -29.66
N GLY A 875 -25.54 20.30 -28.61
CA GLY A 875 -25.98 21.63 -28.15
C GLY A 875 -27.33 21.67 -27.41
N THR A 876 -27.88 20.52 -27.02
CA THR A 876 -29.14 20.42 -26.25
C THR A 876 -28.85 20.16 -24.75
N PRO A 877 -29.84 20.32 -23.83
CA PRO A 877 -29.67 19.94 -22.43
C PRO A 877 -29.25 18.48 -22.21
N ALA A 878 -29.39 17.59 -23.20
CA ALA A 878 -28.91 16.21 -23.13
C ALA A 878 -27.37 16.11 -23.05
N GLU A 879 -26.62 16.99 -23.73
CA GLU A 879 -25.15 17.01 -23.66
C GLU A 879 -24.65 17.46 -22.28
N ALA A 880 -25.32 18.46 -21.68
CA ALA A 880 -25.05 18.92 -20.32
C ALA A 880 -25.41 17.85 -19.28
N ALA A 881 -26.54 17.15 -19.46
CA ALA A 881 -26.97 16.05 -18.61
C ALA A 881 -25.97 14.89 -18.65
N LEU A 882 -25.49 14.50 -19.84
CA LEU A 882 -24.46 13.47 -20.00
C LEU A 882 -23.14 13.86 -19.31
N GLY A 883 -22.74 15.13 -19.41
CA GLY A 883 -21.58 15.65 -18.69
C GLY A 883 -21.71 15.52 -17.17
N ALA A 884 -22.89 15.84 -16.62
CA ALA A 884 -23.19 15.71 -15.20
C ALA A 884 -23.27 14.25 -14.73
N GLN A 885 -23.82 13.36 -15.56
CA GLN A 885 -23.84 11.92 -15.31
C GLN A 885 -22.43 11.31 -15.30
N LYS A 886 -21.52 11.79 -16.17
CA LYS A 886 -20.11 11.36 -16.15
C LYS A 886 -19.38 11.85 -14.89
N ASP A 887 -19.68 13.05 -14.40
CA ASP A 887 -19.11 13.56 -13.15
C ASP A 887 -19.61 12.78 -11.93
N SER A 888 -20.91 12.44 -11.88
CA SER A 888 -21.48 11.63 -10.79
C SER A 888 -20.93 10.20 -10.80
N LEU A 889 -20.73 9.61 -11.99
CA LEU A 889 -20.07 8.32 -12.13
C LEU A 889 -18.63 8.36 -11.63
N ALA A 890 -17.85 9.39 -11.97
CA ALA A 890 -16.48 9.55 -11.49
C ALA A 890 -16.41 9.69 -9.96
N ALA A 891 -17.33 10.46 -9.35
CA ALA A 891 -17.42 10.58 -7.90
C ALA A 891 -17.75 9.23 -7.22
N ALA A 892 -18.65 8.45 -7.82
CA ALA A 892 -19.05 7.16 -7.28
C ALA A 892 -17.97 6.08 -7.45
N VAL A 893 -17.19 6.09 -8.54
CA VAL A 893 -16.00 5.23 -8.71
C VAL A 893 -14.92 5.56 -7.67
N SER A 894 -14.69 6.85 -7.40
CA SER A 894 -13.75 7.27 -6.34
C SER A 894 -14.21 6.86 -4.94
N ALA A 895 -15.52 6.86 -4.67
CA ALA A 895 -16.08 6.35 -3.43
C ALA A 895 -15.92 4.84 -3.30
N LEU A 896 -16.18 4.08 -4.38
CA LEU A 896 -15.97 2.64 -4.44
C LEU A 896 -14.51 2.27 -4.14
N GLU A 897 -13.54 2.97 -4.73
CA GLU A 897 -12.11 2.75 -4.49
C GLU A 897 -11.76 2.85 -2.99
N ARG A 898 -12.19 3.93 -2.31
CA ARG A 898 -11.94 4.12 -0.87
C ARG A 898 -12.61 3.04 -0.01
N ASP A 899 -13.80 2.61 -0.39
CA ASP A 899 -14.54 1.58 0.35
C ASP A 899 -13.91 0.19 0.15
N LEU A 900 -13.36 -0.10 -1.03
CA LEU A 900 -12.59 -1.32 -1.31
C LEU A 900 -11.31 -1.40 -0.47
N ASP A 901 -10.53 -0.32 -0.38
CA ASP A 901 -9.33 -0.30 0.48
C ASP A 901 -9.65 -0.48 1.97
N ARG A 902 -10.82 0.00 2.42
CA ARG A 902 -11.26 -0.17 3.81
C ARG A 902 -11.65 -1.63 4.06
N ALA A 903 -12.52 -2.19 3.22
CA ALA A 903 -12.97 -3.57 3.34
C ALA A 903 -11.83 -4.59 3.17
N ALA A 904 -10.84 -4.30 2.32
CA ALA A 904 -9.65 -5.12 2.17
C ALA A 904 -8.84 -5.20 3.48
N ARG A 905 -8.68 -4.08 4.21
CA ARG A 905 -7.98 -4.03 5.50
C ARG A 905 -8.74 -4.81 6.58
N ASP A 906 -10.05 -4.63 6.66
CA ASP A 906 -10.90 -5.29 7.65
C ASP A 906 -10.97 -6.81 7.43
N ALA A 907 -10.95 -7.25 6.18
CA ALA A 907 -10.98 -8.66 5.80
C ALA A 907 -9.65 -9.40 6.02
N ARG A 908 -8.53 -8.70 6.30
CA ARG A 908 -7.18 -9.30 6.31
C ARG A 908 -7.00 -10.43 7.32
N SER A 909 -7.70 -10.36 8.46
CA SER A 909 -7.61 -11.33 9.55
C SER A 909 -8.66 -12.46 9.47
N THR A 910 -9.79 -12.21 8.81
CA THR A 910 -10.96 -13.10 8.80
C THR A 910 -11.13 -13.83 7.46
N ALA A 911 -10.80 -13.16 6.36
CA ALA A 911 -10.90 -13.67 5.00
C ALA A 911 -9.74 -13.14 4.13
N PRO A 912 -8.52 -13.68 4.28
CA PRO A 912 -7.32 -13.21 3.57
C PRO A 912 -7.49 -13.21 2.04
N ASP A 913 -8.22 -14.18 1.50
CA ASP A 913 -8.51 -14.28 0.06
C ASP A 913 -9.47 -13.20 -0.42
N ALA A 914 -10.49 -12.87 0.39
CA ALA A 914 -11.37 -11.75 0.10
C ALA A 914 -10.62 -10.42 0.19
N SER A 915 -9.75 -10.26 1.20
CA SER A 915 -8.88 -9.09 1.37
C SER A 915 -8.00 -8.84 0.14
N ARG A 916 -7.30 -9.87 -0.35
CA ARG A 916 -6.46 -9.77 -1.57
C ARG A 916 -7.28 -9.34 -2.78
N ARG A 917 -8.43 -9.98 -3.02
CA ARG A 917 -9.30 -9.67 -4.17
C ARG A 917 -9.93 -8.27 -4.11
N LEU A 918 -10.28 -7.77 -2.91
CA LEU A 918 -10.73 -6.40 -2.72
C LEU A 918 -9.62 -5.39 -2.99
N GLN A 919 -8.39 -5.68 -2.55
CA GLN A 919 -7.22 -4.84 -2.81
C GLN A 919 -6.88 -4.81 -4.31
N GLU A 920 -6.94 -5.95 -4.98
CA GLU A 920 -6.77 -6.04 -6.43
C GLU A 920 -7.83 -5.23 -7.18
N GLY A 921 -9.09 -5.24 -6.73
CA GLY A 921 -10.15 -4.40 -7.29
C GLY A 921 -9.88 -2.90 -7.13
N ALA A 922 -9.37 -2.47 -5.97
CA ALA A 922 -8.98 -1.07 -5.74
C ALA A 922 -7.78 -0.66 -6.62
N ASN A 923 -6.77 -1.52 -6.72
CA ASN A 923 -5.60 -1.28 -7.57
C ASN A 923 -5.98 -1.23 -9.06
N ALA A 924 -6.88 -2.11 -9.52
CA ALA A 924 -7.37 -2.10 -10.90
C ALA A 924 -8.01 -0.75 -11.29
N ILE A 925 -8.74 -0.09 -10.39
CA ILE A 925 -9.29 1.27 -10.63
C ILE A 925 -8.17 2.29 -10.88
N ARG A 926 -7.08 2.23 -10.10
CA ARG A 926 -5.94 3.16 -10.20
C ARG A 926 -5.08 2.87 -11.43
N ASP A 927 -4.69 1.62 -11.63
CA ASP A 927 -3.76 1.21 -12.67
C ASP A 927 -4.34 1.43 -14.07
N THR A 928 -5.63 1.16 -14.24
CA THR A 928 -6.34 1.39 -15.52
C THR A 928 -6.77 2.85 -15.72
N ARG A 929 -6.54 3.71 -14.72
CA ARG A 929 -6.86 5.15 -14.69
C ARG A 929 -8.30 5.45 -15.10
N VAL A 930 -9.26 4.69 -14.59
CA VAL A 930 -10.69 4.81 -14.95
C VAL A 930 -11.19 6.25 -14.76
N LEU A 931 -10.77 6.91 -13.68
CA LEU A 931 -11.15 8.29 -13.36
C LEU A 931 -10.66 9.30 -14.41
N ASP A 932 -9.44 9.14 -14.93
CA ASP A 932 -8.89 10.04 -15.95
C ASP A 932 -9.54 9.81 -17.31
N LYS A 933 -9.79 8.54 -17.67
CA LYS A 933 -10.51 8.17 -18.90
C LYS A 933 -11.94 8.73 -18.93
N LEU A 934 -12.66 8.69 -17.79
CA LEU A 934 -13.98 9.29 -17.65
C LEU A 934 -13.96 10.81 -17.89
N ARG A 935 -12.97 11.51 -17.32
CA ARG A 935 -12.78 12.96 -17.51
C ARG A 935 -12.38 13.31 -18.95
N PHE A 936 -11.53 12.51 -19.58
CA PHE A 936 -11.11 12.71 -20.97
C PHE A 936 -12.25 12.46 -21.95
N SER A 937 -13.00 11.35 -21.77
CA SER A 937 -14.18 11.03 -22.58
C SER A 937 -15.21 12.16 -22.56
N LYS A 938 -15.47 12.76 -21.38
CA LYS A 938 -16.36 13.93 -21.26
C LYS A 938 -16.00 15.07 -22.21
N ASN A 939 -14.70 15.36 -22.38
CA ASN A 939 -14.23 16.40 -23.31
C ASN A 939 -14.30 15.95 -24.77
N LEU A 940 -14.08 14.67 -25.03
CA LEU A 940 -14.12 14.07 -26.36
C LEU A 940 -15.53 14.07 -26.96
N VAL A 941 -16.57 13.82 -26.15
CA VAL A 941 -17.98 13.89 -26.57
C VAL A 941 -18.31 15.27 -27.16
N ARG A 942 -17.73 16.36 -26.63
CA ARG A 942 -17.92 17.73 -27.15
C ARG A 942 -17.28 17.93 -28.53
N SER A 943 -16.18 17.25 -28.82
CA SER A 943 -15.49 17.32 -30.12
C SER A 943 -16.19 16.51 -31.24
N GLY A 944 -17.05 15.56 -30.86
CA GLY A 944 -17.88 14.68 -31.69
C GLY A 944 -17.15 13.87 -32.76
N ALA A 945 -16.22 13.04 -32.27
CA ALA A 945 -15.65 11.92 -32.99
C ALA A 945 -16.27 10.60 -32.48
N PRO A 946 -17.31 10.06 -33.15
CA PRO A 946 -18.11 8.95 -32.63
C PRO A 946 -17.32 7.63 -32.46
N ASP A 947 -16.40 7.31 -33.37
CA ASP A 947 -15.61 6.07 -33.29
C ASP A 947 -14.60 6.10 -32.12
N TYR A 948 -14.05 7.27 -31.83
CA TYR A 948 -13.16 7.44 -30.68
C TYR A 948 -13.93 7.39 -29.36
N VAL A 949 -15.09 8.04 -29.27
CA VAL A 949 -15.97 7.93 -28.09
C VAL A 949 -16.35 6.47 -27.84
N ARG A 950 -16.74 5.72 -28.89
CA ARG A 950 -17.06 4.28 -28.76
C ARG A 950 -15.90 3.50 -28.17
N SER A 951 -14.68 3.65 -28.69
CA SER A 951 -13.50 2.95 -28.19
C SER A 951 -13.18 3.26 -26.72
N PHE A 952 -13.35 4.52 -26.29
CA PHE A 952 -13.10 4.93 -24.91
C PHE A 952 -14.21 4.44 -23.96
N GLU A 953 -15.48 4.49 -24.36
CA GLU A 953 -16.58 3.99 -23.54
C GLU A 953 -16.51 2.46 -23.36
N GLU A 954 -16.08 1.73 -24.39
CA GLU A 954 -15.82 0.28 -24.32
C GLU A 954 -14.68 -0.04 -23.35
N GLN A 955 -13.56 0.70 -23.42
CA GLN A 955 -12.45 0.52 -22.48
C GLN A 955 -12.85 0.83 -21.03
N ILE A 956 -13.60 1.91 -20.79
CA ILE A 956 -14.07 2.25 -19.44
C ILE A 956 -15.04 1.17 -18.92
N GLY A 957 -15.93 0.66 -19.78
CA GLY A 957 -16.81 -0.46 -19.46
C GLY A 957 -16.04 -1.72 -19.09
N ALA A 958 -15.04 -2.11 -19.90
CA ALA A 958 -14.21 -3.27 -19.64
C ALA A 958 -13.43 -3.17 -18.32
N ASN A 959 -12.88 -1.99 -17.99
CA ASN A 959 -12.16 -1.79 -16.73
C ASN A 959 -13.10 -1.86 -15.51
N LEU A 960 -14.30 -1.29 -15.60
CA LEU A 960 -15.30 -1.39 -14.52
C LEU A 960 -15.85 -2.82 -14.37
N ASP A 961 -15.95 -3.57 -15.47
CA ASP A 961 -16.31 -4.99 -15.44
C ASP A 961 -15.22 -5.85 -14.79
N ASP A 962 -13.93 -5.56 -15.01
CA ASP A 962 -12.81 -6.22 -14.30
C ASP A 962 -12.88 -5.96 -12.79
N VAL A 963 -13.10 -4.70 -12.39
CA VAL A 963 -13.32 -4.33 -10.98
C VAL A 963 -14.51 -5.09 -10.40
N ARG A 964 -15.64 -5.13 -11.12
CA ARG A 964 -16.83 -5.90 -10.71
C ARG A 964 -16.51 -7.38 -10.51
N GLN A 965 -15.78 -8.00 -11.43
CA GLN A 965 -15.39 -9.41 -11.33
C GLN A 965 -14.51 -9.68 -10.12
N ARG A 966 -13.51 -8.83 -9.85
CA ARG A 966 -12.62 -8.96 -8.68
C ARG A 966 -13.38 -8.80 -7.36
N VAL A 967 -14.33 -7.86 -7.30
CA VAL A 967 -15.18 -7.67 -6.11
C VAL A 967 -16.17 -8.83 -5.92
N ALA A 968 -16.75 -9.38 -7.00
CA ALA A 968 -17.57 -10.58 -6.96
C ALA A 968 -16.76 -11.82 -6.53
N ALA A 969 -15.52 -11.92 -6.99
CA ALA A 969 -14.57 -12.94 -6.56
C ALA A 969 -14.23 -12.78 -5.07
N ALA A 970 -14.16 -11.56 -4.54
CA ALA A 970 -14.00 -11.34 -3.10
C ALA A 970 -15.25 -11.75 -2.30
N ALA A 971 -16.44 -11.43 -2.79
CA ALA A 971 -17.70 -11.80 -2.14
C ALA A 971 -17.95 -13.31 -2.11
N SER A 972 -17.49 -14.05 -3.11
CA SER A 972 -17.47 -15.52 -3.11
C SER A 972 -16.41 -16.08 -2.16
N ALA A 973 -15.17 -15.57 -2.20
CA ALA A 973 -14.12 -15.98 -1.28
C ALA A 973 -14.48 -15.75 0.20
N ALA A 974 -15.18 -14.65 0.52
CA ALA A 974 -15.68 -14.36 1.86
C ALA A 974 -16.77 -15.36 2.32
N ARG A 975 -17.51 -15.97 1.38
CA ARG A 975 -18.50 -17.02 1.65
C ARG A 975 -17.85 -18.38 1.92
N ASP A 976 -16.82 -18.69 1.14
CA ASP A 976 -16.14 -20.00 1.20
C ASP A 976 -15.16 -20.10 2.39
N GLY A 977 -14.69 -18.98 2.91
CA GLY A 977 -13.91 -18.88 4.15
C GLY A 977 -14.65 -19.40 5.41
N ALA A 978 -15.97 -19.57 5.35
CA ALA A 978 -16.76 -20.19 6.42
C ALA A 978 -16.66 -21.73 6.47
N SER A 979 -16.03 -22.36 5.47
CA SER A 979 -15.87 -23.82 5.37
C SER A 979 -14.40 -24.27 5.45
N ALA A 980 -13.82 -24.18 6.65
CA ALA A 980 -12.44 -24.59 6.99
C ALA A 980 -12.21 -26.12 7.01
N ARG A 981 -12.56 -26.85 5.93
CA ARG A 981 -12.26 -28.29 5.75
C ARG A 981 -10.89 -28.58 5.10
N PRO A 982 -10.38 -27.77 4.15
CA PRO A 982 -9.11 -28.10 3.47
C PRO A 982 -7.87 -27.91 4.35
N SER A 983 -7.92 -26.96 5.29
CA SER A 983 -6.85 -26.70 6.26
C SER A 983 -6.69 -27.82 7.30
N GLN A 984 -7.77 -28.51 7.66
CA GLN A 984 -7.73 -29.63 8.61
C GLN A 984 -7.01 -30.85 8.03
N THR A 985 -7.22 -31.15 6.74
CA THR A 985 -6.58 -32.30 6.07
C THR A 985 -5.08 -32.11 5.89
N LEU A 986 -4.63 -30.87 5.63
CA LEU A 986 -3.21 -30.53 5.60
C LEU A 986 -2.57 -30.64 7.00
N GLU A 987 -3.27 -30.18 8.03
CA GLU A 987 -2.79 -30.29 9.42
C GLU A 987 -2.69 -31.76 9.87
N GLN A 988 -3.68 -32.60 9.53
CA GLN A 988 -3.62 -34.05 9.76
C GLN A 988 -2.41 -34.71 9.06
N ALA A 989 -2.12 -34.34 7.82
CA ALA A 989 -0.94 -34.84 7.09
C ALA A 989 0.38 -34.41 7.75
N ARG A 990 0.46 -33.17 8.22
CA ARG A 990 1.65 -32.62 8.90
C ARG A 990 1.92 -33.31 10.23
N GLN A 991 0.89 -33.54 11.04
CA GLN A 991 1.00 -34.23 12.33
C GLN A 991 1.48 -35.68 12.13
N LEU A 992 0.99 -36.37 11.09
CA LEU A 992 1.41 -37.72 10.74
C LEU A 992 2.89 -37.78 10.30
N ALA A 993 3.34 -36.83 9.47
CA ALA A 993 4.73 -36.74 9.01
C ALA A 993 5.72 -36.42 10.16
N GLN A 994 5.34 -35.52 11.07
CA GLN A 994 6.12 -35.20 12.26
C GLN A 994 6.18 -36.38 13.24
N GLY A 995 5.05 -37.05 13.45
CA GLY A 995 4.96 -38.25 14.30
C GLY A 995 5.93 -39.33 13.84
N MET A 996 5.95 -39.65 12.54
CA MET A 996 6.86 -40.65 11.97
C MET A 996 8.33 -40.24 12.01
N SER A 997 8.64 -38.96 11.80
CA SER A 997 10.02 -38.45 11.91
C SER A 997 10.55 -38.59 13.34
N SER A 998 9.71 -38.27 14.33
CA SER A 998 10.07 -38.40 15.76
C SER A 998 10.29 -39.86 16.19
N LEU A 999 9.52 -40.80 15.63
CA LEU A 999 9.69 -42.24 15.89
C LEU A 999 11.06 -42.74 15.39
N GLY A 1000 11.46 -42.33 14.18
CA GLY A 1000 12.77 -42.67 13.61
C GLY A 1000 13.96 -42.05 14.36
N GLU A 1001 13.82 -40.84 14.89
CA GLU A 1001 14.85 -40.21 15.73
C GLU A 1001 15.05 -40.94 17.06
N ARG A 1002 13.96 -41.32 17.74
CA ARG A 1002 14.04 -42.06 19.02
C ARG A 1002 14.67 -43.44 18.86
N LEU A 1003 14.40 -44.12 17.74
CA LEU A 1003 15.04 -45.40 17.43
C LEU A 1003 16.55 -45.26 17.17
N ARG A 1004 16.98 -44.18 16.49
CA ARG A 1004 18.40 -43.88 16.28
C ARG A 1004 19.12 -43.53 17.58
N GLN A 1005 18.53 -42.67 18.42
CA GLN A 1005 19.11 -42.31 19.73
C GLN A 1005 19.26 -43.51 20.66
N ARG A 1006 18.29 -44.42 20.68
CA ARG A 1006 18.34 -45.63 21.52
C ARG A 1006 19.43 -46.62 21.08
N ARG A 1007 19.81 -46.60 19.80
CA ARG A 1007 20.95 -47.36 19.27
C ARG A 1007 22.30 -46.71 19.62
N GLU A 1008 22.39 -45.39 19.54
CA GLU A 1008 23.61 -44.62 19.86
C GLU A 1008 23.98 -44.67 21.35
N ALA A 1009 22.99 -44.76 22.24
CA ALA A 1009 23.20 -44.89 23.69
C ALA A 1009 23.89 -46.21 24.12
N GLN A 1010 24.02 -47.19 23.22
CA GLN A 1010 24.55 -48.53 23.55
C GLN A 1010 26.02 -48.75 23.09
N TRP A 1011 26.63 -47.77 22.40
CA TRP A 1011 28.03 -47.84 21.93
C TRP A 1011 28.92 -46.78 22.62
N ARG A 1012 29.40 -47.09 23.83
CA ARG A 1012 30.53 -46.41 24.50
C ARG A 1012 31.43 -47.45 25.19
N PRO A 1013 32.70 -47.67 24.77
CA PRO A 1013 33.63 -48.56 25.47
C PRO A 1013 34.29 -47.84 26.67
N GLY A 1014 34.49 -48.55 27.77
CA GLY A 1014 34.94 -48.00 29.06
C GLY A 1014 36.46 -47.99 29.29
N GLU A 1015 36.89 -47.23 30.31
CA GLU A 1015 38.26 -47.19 30.83
C GLU A 1015 38.28 -46.84 32.34
N GLY A 1016 38.95 -47.69 33.16
CA GLY A 1016 39.77 -47.30 34.34
C GLY A 1016 39.17 -47.08 35.75
N THR A 1017 39.43 -48.02 36.68
CA THR A 1017 39.35 -48.00 38.17
C THR A 1017 40.39 -47.05 38.82
N ASP A 1018 40.27 -46.44 40.03
CA ASP A 1018 40.17 -47.01 41.41
C ASP A 1018 40.05 -45.84 42.50
N PRO A 1019 40.13 -46.00 43.85
CA PRO A 1019 38.98 -45.86 44.79
C PRO A 1019 39.15 -44.92 46.03
N ARG A 1020 38.03 -44.73 46.78
CA ARG A 1020 37.83 -44.23 48.18
C ARG A 1020 37.43 -42.76 48.41
N GLY A 1021 36.25 -42.56 49.01
CA GLY A 1021 35.84 -41.32 49.70
C GLY A 1021 34.32 -41.22 49.90
N ASN A 1022 33.87 -41.10 51.14
CA ASN A 1022 32.51 -41.35 51.63
C ASN A 1022 31.57 -40.11 51.56
N ALA A 1023 30.26 -40.40 51.42
CA ALA A 1023 29.07 -39.64 51.82
C ALA A 1023 28.77 -38.25 51.23
N SER A 1024 27.54 -38.13 50.69
CA SER A 1024 26.51 -37.07 50.91
C SER A 1024 25.82 -36.69 49.61
N ALA A 1025 24.55 -37.09 49.45
CA ALA A 1025 23.67 -36.55 48.41
C ALA A 1025 23.30 -35.09 48.76
N PRO A 1026 23.29 -34.19 47.77
CA PRO A 1026 22.00 -33.61 47.41
C PRO A 1026 21.79 -33.43 45.90
N SER A 1027 20.51 -33.40 45.54
CA SER A 1027 19.93 -33.17 44.23
C SER A 1027 20.60 -32.08 43.38
N ARG A 1028 20.77 -32.37 42.09
CA ARG A 1028 20.86 -31.34 41.04
C ARG A 1028 20.12 -31.77 39.77
N ASN A 1029 19.05 -31.02 39.52
CA ASN A 1029 18.30 -30.96 38.28
C ASN A 1029 19.08 -30.19 37.21
N GLY A 1030 19.00 -30.65 35.98
CA GLY A 1030 19.41 -30.00 34.73
C GLY A 1030 19.49 -31.07 33.65
N GLN A 1031 18.93 -30.96 32.45
CA GLN A 1031 18.27 -29.87 31.75
C GLN A 1031 17.51 -30.50 30.56
N GLY A 1032 16.45 -29.83 30.10
CA GLY A 1032 16.10 -29.81 28.68
C GLY A 1032 14.75 -30.41 28.29
N GLN A 1033 13.66 -29.69 28.56
CA GLN A 1033 12.62 -29.39 27.55
C GLN A 1033 11.55 -28.44 28.12
N GLN A 1034 11.75 -27.15 27.85
CA GLN A 1034 10.72 -26.12 27.73
C GLN A 1034 11.15 -25.31 26.51
N GLY A 1035 10.29 -24.84 25.62
CA GLY A 1035 8.85 -24.68 25.69
C GLY A 1035 8.57 -23.54 24.72
N GLN A 1036 8.13 -23.87 23.50
CA GLN A 1036 7.84 -22.89 22.48
C GLN A 1036 6.43 -22.33 22.76
N GLN A 1037 6.37 -21.21 23.48
CA GLN A 1037 5.18 -20.36 23.56
C GLN A 1037 5.57 -18.91 23.82
N GLY A 1038 5.00 -18.02 22.99
CA GLY A 1038 4.69 -16.64 23.37
C GLY A 1038 5.52 -15.57 22.65
N GLN A 1039 4.96 -14.99 21.59
CA GLN A 1039 5.07 -13.54 21.38
C GLN A 1039 4.01 -13.03 20.40
N GLN A 1040 2.95 -12.44 20.96
CA GLN A 1040 2.37 -11.20 20.46
C GLN A 1040 2.36 -10.21 21.63
N GLY A 1041 2.76 -8.98 21.35
CA GLY A 1041 2.77 -7.88 22.28
C GLY A 1041 3.28 -6.62 21.62
N GLN A 1042 2.51 -6.10 20.65
CA GLN A 1042 2.75 -4.77 20.09
C GLN A 1042 1.65 -3.83 20.59
N PRO A 1043 2.00 -2.72 21.27
CA PRO A 1043 1.03 -1.77 21.81
C PRO A 1043 0.61 -0.71 20.78
N GLY A 1044 -0.68 -0.37 20.79
CA GLY A 1044 -1.30 0.66 19.96
C GLY A 1044 -1.08 2.07 20.50
N GLN A 1045 -0.78 3.00 19.58
CA GLN A 1045 -0.92 4.44 19.78
C GLN A 1045 -2.37 4.86 19.53
N GLY A 1046 -2.90 5.69 20.43
CA GLY A 1046 -4.12 6.46 20.19
C GLY A 1046 -3.79 7.94 19.93
N GLN A 1047 -4.59 8.58 19.08
CA GLN A 1047 -4.70 10.05 19.07
C GLN A 1047 -6.17 10.48 19.01
N ARG A 1048 -6.46 11.49 19.85
CA ARG A 1048 -7.69 12.28 20.04
C ARG A 1048 -8.04 13.09 18.78
N GLY A 1049 -9.28 13.54 18.54
CA GLY A 1049 -10.54 13.51 19.30
C GLY A 1049 -11.52 14.56 18.74
N GLN A 1050 -12.79 14.59 19.19
CA GLN A 1050 -13.57 15.80 19.49
C GLN A 1050 -14.97 15.48 20.04
N GLN A 1051 -15.62 16.53 20.54
CA GLN A 1051 -16.26 16.62 21.85
C GLN A 1051 -17.60 17.36 21.73
N GLY A 1052 -18.63 16.90 22.45
CA GLY A 1052 -19.90 17.63 22.62
C GLY A 1052 -20.75 17.04 23.76
N GLN A 1053 -20.95 17.84 24.83
CA GLN A 1053 -21.63 17.49 26.08
C GLN A 1053 -23.17 17.56 25.99
N GLY A 1054 -23.85 16.75 26.82
CA GLY A 1054 -25.27 16.91 27.15
C GLY A 1054 -25.70 16.02 28.33
N GLN A 1055 -26.21 16.66 29.38
CA GLN A 1055 -26.64 16.13 30.69
C GLN A 1055 -27.73 15.04 30.63
N SER A 1056 -27.74 14.13 31.62
CA SER A 1056 -28.93 13.40 32.08
C SER A 1056 -29.68 14.23 33.14
N PRO A 1057 -31.00 14.04 33.41
CA PRO A 1057 -31.43 12.90 34.25
C PRO A 1057 -32.85 12.35 33.97
N GLY A 1058 -33.15 11.10 34.35
CA GLY A 1058 -34.55 10.63 34.35
C GLY A 1058 -34.80 9.13 34.56
N GLN A 1059 -34.89 8.74 35.84
CA GLN A 1059 -35.78 7.76 36.48
C GLN A 1059 -36.57 6.67 35.70
N GLN A 1060 -36.49 5.46 36.29
CA GLN A 1060 -37.56 4.55 36.72
C GLN A 1060 -38.54 3.89 35.73
N GLY A 1061 -38.89 2.64 36.07
CA GLY A 1061 -40.18 2.01 35.75
C GLY A 1061 -40.02 0.73 34.93
N GLN A 1062 -40.00 -0.45 35.56
CA GLN A 1062 -41.18 -1.31 35.81
C GLN A 1062 -41.72 -2.01 34.55
N GLY A 1063 -42.01 -3.31 34.67
CA GLY A 1063 -42.99 -3.93 33.76
C GLY A 1063 -42.89 -5.42 33.57
N GLN A 1064 -43.31 -6.15 34.60
CA GLN A 1064 -43.86 -7.51 34.63
C GLN A 1064 -44.55 -8.03 33.35
N GLY A 1065 -44.59 -9.37 33.23
CA GLY A 1065 -45.70 -10.11 32.60
C GLY A 1065 -45.22 -11.34 31.81
N ARG A 1066 -45.05 -12.53 32.39
CA ARG A 1066 -46.05 -13.51 32.89
C ARG A 1066 -46.83 -14.19 31.75
N GLY A 1067 -46.74 -15.52 31.67
CA GLY A 1067 -47.90 -16.36 31.32
C GLY A 1067 -47.68 -17.60 30.45
N GLY A 1068 -47.99 -18.76 31.05
CA GLY A 1068 -48.72 -19.88 30.41
C GLY A 1068 -47.87 -20.96 29.72
N GLN A 1069 -47.64 -22.14 30.31
CA GLN A 1069 -48.53 -23.33 30.42
C GLN A 1069 -48.92 -23.98 29.08
N GLY A 1070 -48.72 -25.30 28.97
CA GLY A 1070 -49.43 -26.11 27.97
C GLY A 1070 -48.75 -27.40 27.48
N GLN A 1071 -48.63 -28.38 28.37
CA GLN A 1071 -48.93 -29.82 28.21
C GLN A 1071 -49.33 -30.36 26.80
N GLY A 1072 -48.82 -31.56 26.44
CA GLY A 1072 -49.62 -32.55 25.71
C GLY A 1072 -49.03 -33.21 24.45
N ASN A 1073 -48.33 -34.33 24.66
CA ASN A 1073 -48.56 -35.68 24.08
C ASN A 1073 -48.92 -35.89 22.59
N GLY A 1074 -48.22 -36.85 21.95
CA GLY A 1074 -48.90 -37.88 21.14
C GLY A 1074 -48.36 -38.22 19.74
N GLN A 1075 -47.76 -39.42 19.63
CA GLN A 1075 -47.79 -40.41 18.52
C GLN A 1075 -47.22 -39.98 17.15
N GLY A 1076 -46.31 -40.70 16.50
CA GLY A 1076 -46.25 -42.15 16.16
C GLY A 1076 -46.02 -42.20 14.63
N GLY A 1077 -45.33 -43.11 13.97
CA GLY A 1077 -44.62 -44.36 14.28
C GLY A 1077 -44.09 -44.92 12.95
N GLU A 1078 -43.58 -46.16 12.99
CA GLU A 1078 -43.09 -47.02 11.89
C GLU A 1078 -41.63 -46.79 11.43
N GLY A 1079 -40.75 -47.80 11.36
CA GLY A 1079 -40.91 -49.23 11.66
C GLY A 1079 -39.82 -50.06 10.97
N GLY A 1080 -39.27 -51.05 11.71
CA GLY A 1080 -38.82 -52.35 11.21
C GLY A 1080 -37.41 -52.49 10.61
N GLN A 1081 -36.69 -53.62 10.70
CA GLN A 1081 -36.49 -54.68 11.70
C GLN A 1081 -35.52 -55.72 11.08
N ASN A 1082 -34.90 -56.50 11.97
CA ASN A 1082 -34.24 -57.81 11.78
C ASN A 1082 -32.86 -57.85 11.10
N ALA A 1083 -31.78 -58.37 11.71
CA ALA A 1083 -31.52 -59.55 12.54
C ALA A 1083 -31.14 -60.81 11.75
N ASN A 1084 -29.95 -61.33 12.10
CA ASN A 1084 -29.72 -62.68 12.66
C ASN A 1084 -28.66 -63.56 11.94
N ALA A 1085 -27.85 -64.15 12.82
CA ALA A 1085 -27.30 -65.51 12.81
C ALA A 1085 -26.16 -65.94 11.86
N GLN A 1086 -25.29 -66.90 12.20
CA GLN A 1086 -24.75 -67.49 13.44
C GLN A 1086 -23.84 -68.68 13.04
N ARG A 1087 -23.03 -69.16 14.01
CA ARG A 1087 -22.33 -70.46 14.13
C ARG A 1087 -20.97 -70.60 13.41
N GLY A 1088 -19.94 -71.22 14.01
CA GLY A 1088 -19.80 -71.83 15.34
C GLY A 1088 -18.73 -72.94 15.36
N GLY A 1089 -17.98 -73.02 16.47
CA GLY A 1089 -17.26 -74.21 17.02
C GLY A 1089 -15.99 -74.69 16.31
N SER A 1090 -15.00 -75.36 16.94
CA SER A 1090 -14.69 -75.69 18.34
C SER A 1090 -13.41 -76.56 18.37
N LEU A 1091 -12.66 -76.50 19.48
CA LEU A 1091 -11.82 -77.57 20.09
C LEU A 1091 -10.58 -78.11 19.33
N GLN A 1092 -9.41 -78.13 20.01
CA GLN A 1092 -8.64 -79.32 20.44
C GLN A 1092 -7.24 -78.88 20.91
N GLY A 1093 -6.92 -78.98 22.23
CA GLY A 1093 -6.01 -79.99 22.81
C GLY A 1093 -4.55 -79.53 22.73
N GLY A 1094 -3.67 -79.53 23.75
CA GLY A 1094 -3.62 -80.13 25.07
C GLY A 1094 -2.13 -80.40 25.38
N GLY A 1095 -1.70 -80.14 26.62
CA GLY A 1095 -0.54 -80.82 27.24
C GLY A 1095 0.84 -80.15 27.20
N GLY A 1096 1.39 -79.90 28.39
CA GLY A 1096 2.59 -80.63 28.85
C GLY A 1096 3.95 -79.92 28.85
N ASN A 1097 4.43 -79.63 30.07
CA ASN A 1097 5.82 -79.72 30.60
C ASN A 1097 7.00 -78.97 29.93
N GLY A 1098 7.65 -78.13 30.75
CA GLY A 1098 8.92 -78.54 31.40
C GLY A 1098 10.26 -78.09 30.76
N PHE A 1099 11.03 -77.36 31.59
CA PHE A 1099 12.50 -77.23 31.62
C PHE A 1099 13.23 -76.44 30.50
N GLY A 1100 13.81 -75.31 30.92
CA GLY A 1100 15.26 -75.12 31.01
C GLY A 1100 16.08 -74.99 29.72
N GLY A 1101 16.65 -73.81 29.49
CA GLY A 1101 17.78 -73.65 28.59
C GLY A 1101 17.94 -72.22 28.08
N ALA A 1102 18.91 -71.49 28.60
CA ALA A 1102 19.48 -70.35 27.88
C ALA A 1102 20.18 -70.87 26.60
N PRO A 1103 20.22 -70.04 25.54
CA PRO A 1103 21.52 -69.72 24.97
C PRO A 1103 21.65 -68.20 24.79
N THR A 1104 22.65 -67.59 25.42
CA THR A 1104 23.88 -67.12 24.74
C THR A 1104 23.64 -66.26 23.48
N GLY A 1105 23.84 -64.94 23.66
CA GLY A 1105 24.54 -64.06 22.70
C GLY A 1105 23.98 -63.90 21.29
N MET A 1106 23.21 -62.84 21.07
CA MET A 1106 23.40 -62.01 19.88
C MET A 1106 23.57 -60.55 20.29
N ALA A 1107 24.72 -60.02 19.92
CA ALA A 1107 25.03 -58.60 19.94
C ALA A 1107 24.13 -57.84 18.95
N GLY A 1108 23.55 -56.72 19.39
CA GLY A 1108 23.10 -55.65 18.49
C GLY A 1108 21.61 -55.55 18.12
N GLY A 1109 20.66 -55.85 19.02
CA GLY A 1109 19.22 -55.72 18.73
C GLY A 1109 18.39 -55.01 19.81
N LEU A 1110 17.30 -54.35 19.38
CA LEU A 1110 16.26 -53.76 20.24
C LEU A 1110 15.69 -54.81 21.22
N THR A 1111 15.36 -54.44 22.45
CA THR A 1111 14.80 -55.39 23.43
C THR A 1111 13.38 -55.85 23.01
N ALA A 1112 12.95 -57.01 23.51
CA ALA A 1112 11.60 -57.51 23.23
C ALA A 1112 10.48 -56.55 23.73
N GLU A 1113 10.75 -55.72 24.74
CA GLU A 1113 9.83 -54.68 25.20
C GLU A 1113 9.82 -53.46 24.29
N ASP A 1114 10.99 -53.04 23.80
CA ASP A 1114 11.11 -51.96 22.83
C ASP A 1114 10.40 -52.31 21.52
N VAL A 1115 10.58 -53.53 21.02
CA VAL A 1115 9.90 -54.02 19.80
C VAL A 1115 8.37 -54.00 19.99
N ARG A 1116 7.87 -54.35 21.18
CA ARG A 1116 6.43 -54.28 21.49
C ARG A 1116 5.92 -52.85 21.61
N GLN A 1117 6.75 -51.93 22.09
CA GLN A 1117 6.39 -50.52 22.21
C GLN A 1117 6.34 -49.83 20.83
N PHE A 1118 7.37 -50.01 20.02
CA PHE A 1118 7.45 -49.40 18.69
C PHE A 1118 6.44 -49.99 17.70
N SER A 1119 6.13 -51.30 17.80
CA SER A 1119 5.06 -51.90 16.98
C SER A 1119 3.66 -51.38 17.34
N ARG A 1120 3.40 -51.02 18.60
CA ARG A 1120 2.14 -50.36 18.99
C ARG A 1120 2.06 -48.93 18.44
N GLU A 1121 3.15 -48.17 18.54
CA GLU A 1121 3.18 -46.80 18.02
C GLU A 1121 3.05 -46.78 16.48
N ALA A 1122 3.69 -47.72 15.78
CA ALA A 1122 3.52 -47.90 14.33
C ALA A 1122 2.06 -48.21 13.93
N ARG A 1123 1.34 -48.98 14.75
CA ARG A 1123 -0.08 -49.29 14.54
C ARG A 1123 -0.98 -48.07 14.72
N GLU A 1124 -0.70 -47.24 15.72
CA GLU A 1124 -1.41 -45.99 15.97
C GLU A 1124 -1.23 -45.02 14.78
N ARG A 1125 0.00 -44.84 14.30
CA ARG A 1125 0.29 -44.01 13.13
C ARG A 1125 -0.35 -44.52 11.84
N ARG A 1126 -0.48 -45.84 11.67
CA ARG A 1126 -1.25 -46.39 10.53
C ARG A 1126 -2.74 -46.06 10.66
N ALA A 1127 -3.32 -46.10 11.86
CA ALA A 1127 -4.72 -45.72 12.06
C ALA A 1127 -4.98 -44.25 11.71
N ASP A 1128 -4.08 -43.34 12.11
CA ASP A 1128 -4.09 -41.92 11.74
C ASP A 1128 -4.04 -41.75 10.21
N ALA A 1129 -3.19 -42.54 9.53
CA ALA A 1129 -3.09 -42.52 8.07
C ALA A 1129 -4.35 -43.04 7.36
N GLU A 1130 -5.04 -44.03 7.93
CA GLU A 1130 -6.32 -44.53 7.40
C GLU A 1130 -7.47 -43.54 7.62
N GLU A 1131 -7.40 -42.70 8.66
CA GLU A 1131 -8.30 -41.57 8.84
C GLU A 1131 -8.04 -40.45 7.83
N LEU A 1132 -6.77 -40.08 7.61
CA LEU A 1132 -6.37 -39.14 6.56
C LEU A 1132 -6.80 -39.61 5.16
N ARG A 1133 -6.71 -40.92 4.90
CA ARG A 1133 -7.19 -41.52 3.66
C ARG A 1133 -8.70 -41.32 3.48
N ARG A 1134 -9.49 -41.52 4.54
CA ARG A 1134 -10.94 -41.29 4.51
C ARG A 1134 -11.28 -39.82 4.27
N SER A 1135 -10.55 -38.89 4.89
CA SER A 1135 -10.78 -37.45 4.67
C SER A 1135 -10.39 -37.00 3.26
N LEU A 1136 -9.28 -37.51 2.70
CA LEU A 1136 -8.88 -37.25 1.31
C LEU A 1136 -9.87 -37.84 0.29
N ALA A 1137 -10.36 -39.06 0.53
CA ALA A 1137 -11.35 -39.71 -0.35
C ALA A 1137 -12.70 -38.95 -0.38
N GLN A 1138 -13.17 -38.46 0.77
CA GLN A 1138 -14.38 -37.63 0.85
C GLN A 1138 -14.26 -36.30 0.09
N GLN A 1139 -13.03 -35.81 -0.07
CA GLN A 1139 -12.72 -34.57 -0.79
C GLN A 1139 -12.43 -34.81 -2.29
N GLY A 1140 -12.60 -36.03 -2.79
CA GLY A 1140 -12.34 -36.38 -4.19
C GLY A 1140 -10.86 -36.31 -4.58
N MET A 1141 -9.94 -36.32 -3.61
CA MET A 1141 -8.51 -36.30 -3.86
C MET A 1141 -7.96 -37.72 -4.02
N GLY A 1142 -6.98 -37.89 -4.91
CA GLY A 1142 -6.37 -39.20 -5.17
C GLY A 1142 -5.65 -39.74 -3.93
N THR A 1143 -6.01 -40.94 -3.47
CA THR A 1143 -5.43 -41.58 -2.27
C THR A 1143 -4.25 -42.50 -2.57
N ARG A 1144 -3.90 -42.71 -3.85
CA ARG A 1144 -2.95 -43.75 -4.27
C ARG A 1144 -1.59 -43.69 -3.57
N GLU A 1145 -1.05 -42.49 -3.38
CA GLU A 1145 0.24 -42.29 -2.71
C GLU A 1145 0.15 -42.63 -1.22
N LEU A 1146 -0.94 -42.23 -0.56
CA LEU A 1146 -1.20 -42.55 0.84
C LEU A 1146 -1.49 -44.05 1.04
N ASP A 1147 -2.16 -44.69 0.09
CA ASP A 1147 -2.42 -46.14 0.09
C ASP A 1147 -1.09 -46.93 0.07
N ALA A 1148 -0.12 -46.51 -0.74
CA ALA A 1148 1.21 -47.11 -0.79
C ALA A 1148 2.00 -46.91 0.53
N LEU A 1149 1.82 -45.77 1.19
CA LEU A 1149 2.45 -45.49 2.49
C LEU A 1149 1.81 -46.31 3.62
N ILE A 1150 0.50 -46.53 3.60
CA ILE A 1150 -0.22 -47.38 4.56
C ILE A 1150 0.27 -48.84 4.51
N GLU A 1151 0.55 -49.38 3.33
CA GLU A 1151 1.14 -50.73 3.20
C GLU A 1151 2.56 -50.81 3.79
N ARG A 1152 3.38 -49.77 3.56
CA ARG A 1152 4.72 -49.69 4.16
C ARG A 1152 4.65 -49.55 5.69
N MET A 1153 3.64 -48.84 6.20
CA MET A 1153 3.37 -48.77 7.64
C MET A 1153 2.92 -50.11 8.23
N ARG A 1154 2.17 -50.95 7.50
CA ARG A 1154 1.88 -52.33 7.94
C ARG A 1154 3.14 -53.18 8.05
N ALA A 1155 4.10 -52.98 7.14
CA ALA A 1155 5.38 -53.68 7.23
C ALA A 1155 6.19 -53.27 8.48
N LEU A 1156 6.02 -52.04 9.00
CA LEU A 1156 6.62 -51.57 10.26
C LEU A 1156 5.94 -52.13 11.53
N GLU A 1157 4.72 -52.65 11.42
CA GLU A 1157 4.05 -53.34 12.55
C GLU A 1157 4.54 -54.77 12.76
N ALA A 1158 5.03 -55.42 11.70
CA ALA A 1158 5.44 -56.81 11.77
C ALA A 1158 6.70 -56.97 12.64
N ALA A 1159 6.65 -57.81 13.67
CA ALA A 1159 7.79 -58.09 14.56
C ALA A 1159 9.06 -58.52 13.81
N LYS A 1160 8.91 -59.09 12.61
CA LYS A 1160 9.99 -59.50 11.72
C LYS A 1160 10.79 -58.32 11.15
N ALA A 1161 10.21 -57.13 11.04
CA ALA A 1161 10.89 -55.93 10.55
C ALA A 1161 11.96 -55.41 11.54
N TYR A 1162 11.76 -55.64 12.84
CA TYR A 1162 12.73 -55.25 13.88
C TYR A 1162 13.90 -56.23 14.02
N GLY A 1163 13.90 -57.34 13.27
CA GLY A 1163 15.00 -58.31 13.23
C GLY A 1163 16.15 -57.91 12.29
N ASN A 1164 15.97 -56.91 11.42
CA ASN A 1164 17.01 -56.37 10.55
C ASN A 1164 17.06 -54.83 10.65
N PRO A 1165 18.03 -54.27 11.42
CA PRO A 1165 18.04 -52.86 11.76
C PRO A 1165 18.27 -51.92 10.56
N GLU A 1166 19.04 -52.34 9.55
CA GLU A 1166 19.26 -51.53 8.34
C GLU A 1166 18.01 -51.50 7.44
N ALA A 1167 17.30 -52.63 7.32
CA ALA A 1167 16.07 -52.71 6.56
C ALA A 1167 14.95 -51.89 7.22
N LEU A 1168 14.90 -51.87 8.55
CA LEU A 1168 13.95 -51.06 9.32
C LEU A 1168 14.19 -49.56 9.13
N GLU A 1169 15.45 -49.11 9.18
CA GLU A 1169 15.81 -47.69 9.02
C GLU A 1169 15.46 -47.17 7.62
N ARG A 1170 15.74 -47.96 6.58
CA ARG A 1170 15.34 -47.63 5.20
C ARG A 1170 13.83 -47.54 5.05
N LEU A 1171 13.10 -48.52 5.60
CA LEU A 1171 11.64 -48.55 5.54
C LEU A 1171 11.01 -47.37 6.29
N GLN A 1172 11.59 -46.92 7.40
CA GLN A 1172 11.12 -45.77 8.16
C GLN A 1172 11.42 -44.44 7.47
N ALA A 1173 12.63 -44.28 6.93
CA ALA A 1173 13.00 -43.09 6.15
C ALA A 1173 12.08 -42.93 4.94
N ASP A 1174 11.83 -44.01 4.21
CA ASP A 1174 10.92 -44.04 3.07
C ASP A 1174 9.49 -43.62 3.43
N VAL A 1175 8.96 -44.07 4.57
CA VAL A 1175 7.61 -43.68 5.03
C VAL A 1175 7.57 -42.22 5.48
N ALA A 1176 8.58 -41.76 6.22
CA ALA A 1176 8.64 -40.38 6.69
C ALA A 1176 8.79 -39.38 5.53
N ASP A 1177 9.64 -39.69 4.54
CA ASP A 1177 9.86 -38.83 3.39
C ASP A 1177 8.66 -38.85 2.43
N GLY A 1178 8.01 -39.99 2.25
CA GLY A 1178 6.77 -40.08 1.49
C GLY A 1178 5.62 -39.29 2.11
N LEU A 1179 5.49 -39.27 3.45
CA LEU A 1179 4.50 -38.46 4.15
C LEU A 1179 4.79 -36.95 4.05
N LYS A 1180 6.06 -36.54 4.11
CA LYS A 1180 6.47 -35.14 3.87
C LYS A 1180 6.18 -34.70 2.45
N ALA A 1181 6.41 -35.57 1.46
CA ALA A 1181 6.09 -35.30 0.06
C ALA A 1181 4.57 -35.12 -0.13
N LEU A 1182 3.75 -35.96 0.52
CA LEU A 1182 2.29 -35.85 0.52
C LEU A 1182 1.82 -34.53 1.15
N GLU A 1183 2.36 -34.16 2.33
CA GLU A 1183 2.06 -32.87 2.98
C GLU A 1183 2.38 -31.69 2.05
N PHE A 1184 3.55 -31.71 1.42
CA PHE A 1184 3.99 -30.67 0.51
C PHE A 1184 3.11 -30.57 -0.74
N ALA A 1185 2.70 -31.72 -1.31
CA ALA A 1185 1.78 -31.77 -2.43
C ALA A 1185 0.39 -31.20 -2.07
N LEU A 1186 -0.13 -31.54 -0.88
CA LEU A 1186 -1.38 -31.00 -0.36
C LEU A 1186 -1.30 -29.49 -0.15
N ARG A 1187 -0.20 -28.98 0.43
CA ARG A 1187 0.03 -27.55 0.64
C ARG A 1187 0.05 -26.77 -0.67
N ARG A 1188 0.75 -27.29 -1.70
CA ARG A 1188 0.83 -26.67 -3.02
C ARG A 1188 -0.54 -26.59 -3.70
N ARG A 1189 -1.30 -27.69 -3.63
CA ARG A 1189 -2.65 -27.76 -4.22
C ARG A 1189 -3.63 -26.80 -3.55
N LEU A 1190 -3.53 -26.62 -2.22
CA LEU A 1190 -4.34 -25.68 -1.45
C LEU A 1190 -3.93 -24.22 -1.65
N ALA A 1191 -2.68 -23.95 -2.03
CA ALA A 1191 -2.20 -22.61 -2.36
C ALA A 1191 -2.67 -22.11 -3.75
N GLY A 1192 -3.41 -22.92 -4.50
CA GLY A 1192 -3.94 -22.54 -5.82
C GLY A 1192 -2.94 -22.60 -6.96
N GLU A 1193 -1.73 -23.15 -6.73
CA GLU A 1193 -0.73 -23.39 -7.77
C GLU A 1193 -1.16 -24.59 -8.63
N THR A 1194 -2.02 -24.33 -9.61
CA THR A 1194 -2.41 -25.30 -10.64
C THR A 1194 -1.35 -25.31 -11.75
N GLY A 1195 -0.21 -25.93 -11.45
CA GLY A 1195 0.84 -26.23 -12.42
C GLY A 1195 1.17 -27.72 -12.37
N ASP A 1196 0.79 -28.45 -13.40
CA ASP A 1196 1.04 -29.88 -13.56
C ASP A 1196 2.51 -30.13 -13.93
N ALA A 1197 3.35 -30.49 -12.94
CA ALA A 1197 4.65 -31.15 -13.15
C ALA A 1197 5.18 -31.74 -11.82
N PRO A 1198 5.30 -33.08 -11.70
CA PRO A 1198 6.05 -33.67 -10.60
C PRO A 1198 7.55 -33.58 -10.93
N ARG A 1199 8.29 -32.71 -10.23
CA ARG A 1199 9.75 -32.86 -10.10
C ARG A 1199 10.04 -33.39 -8.71
N GLN A 1200 10.17 -34.71 -8.62
CA GLN A 1200 10.89 -35.36 -7.54
C GLN A 1200 12.34 -34.85 -7.58
N GLY A 1201 12.76 -34.17 -6.52
CA GLY A 1201 14.18 -33.96 -6.25
C GLY A 1201 14.79 -35.28 -5.82
N GLY A 1202 15.68 -35.82 -6.64
CA GLY A 1202 16.41 -37.05 -6.34
C GLY A 1202 16.84 -37.78 -7.60
N GLY A 1203 17.89 -37.28 -8.26
CA GLY A 1203 18.51 -37.97 -9.39
C GLY A 1203 19.28 -37.01 -10.28
N ASN A 1204 20.61 -37.07 -10.20
CA ASN A 1204 21.51 -36.42 -11.15
C ASN A 1204 21.19 -36.90 -12.57
N ASP A 1205 20.63 -36.03 -13.39
CA ASP A 1205 20.74 -36.16 -14.84
C ASP A 1205 21.25 -34.86 -15.44
N VAL A 1206 22.51 -34.93 -15.87
CA VAL A 1206 23.14 -33.90 -16.70
C VAL A 1206 22.40 -33.88 -18.05
N PRO A 1207 21.93 -32.70 -18.52
CA PRO A 1207 21.25 -32.58 -19.81
C PRO A 1207 22.08 -33.20 -20.95
N ALA A 1208 21.42 -33.90 -21.88
CA ALA A 1208 22.07 -34.71 -22.92
C ALA A 1208 23.11 -33.95 -23.78
N GLY A 1209 23.00 -32.61 -23.89
CA GLY A 1209 24.00 -31.78 -24.57
C GLY A 1209 25.31 -31.54 -23.81
N PHE A 1210 25.32 -31.71 -22.48
CA PHE A 1210 26.51 -31.48 -21.64
C PHE A 1210 27.32 -32.75 -21.38
N ARG A 1211 26.76 -33.96 -21.56
CA ARG A 1211 27.52 -35.23 -21.44
C ARG A 1211 28.65 -35.31 -22.46
N ALA A 1212 28.43 -34.86 -23.70
CA ALA A 1212 29.47 -34.88 -24.74
C ALA A 1212 30.66 -33.97 -24.40
N LEU A 1213 30.40 -32.78 -23.85
CA LEU A 1213 31.44 -31.81 -23.47
C LEU A 1213 32.21 -32.24 -22.23
N VAL A 1214 31.55 -32.89 -21.28
CA VAL A 1214 32.19 -33.43 -20.07
C VAL A 1214 33.04 -34.67 -20.41
N ASP A 1215 32.57 -35.54 -21.31
CA ASP A 1215 33.36 -36.68 -21.81
C ASP A 1215 34.56 -36.23 -22.63
N GLU A 1216 34.44 -35.15 -23.40
CA GLU A 1216 35.56 -34.54 -24.14
C GLU A 1216 36.57 -33.87 -23.20
N TYR A 1217 36.09 -33.19 -22.14
CA TYR A 1217 36.91 -32.63 -21.08
C TYR A 1217 37.71 -33.71 -20.33
N PHE A 1218 37.08 -34.82 -19.92
CA PHE A 1218 37.78 -35.91 -19.24
C PHE A 1218 38.67 -36.74 -20.20
N ARG A 1219 38.33 -36.86 -21.49
CA ARG A 1219 39.26 -37.44 -22.50
C ARG A 1219 40.49 -36.57 -22.74
N SER A 1220 40.35 -35.25 -22.70
CA SER A 1220 41.49 -34.34 -22.85
C SER A 1220 42.45 -34.41 -21.66
N LEU A 1221 41.90 -34.53 -20.44
CA LEU A 1221 42.65 -34.75 -19.20
C LEU A 1221 43.33 -36.12 -19.15
N ALA A 1222 42.71 -37.17 -19.71
CA ALA A 1222 43.29 -38.51 -19.78
C ALA A 1222 44.38 -38.66 -20.86
N ARG A 1223 44.39 -37.80 -21.89
CA ARG A 1223 45.46 -37.79 -22.92
C ARG A 1223 46.68 -36.96 -22.53
N ALA A 1224 46.60 -36.13 -21.49
CA ALA A 1224 47.73 -35.35 -20.97
C ALA A 1224 48.63 -36.12 -19.97
N ARG A 1225 48.39 -37.43 -19.78
CA ARG A 1225 49.28 -38.35 -19.08
C ARG A 1225 49.50 -39.64 -19.89
N ARG A 1226 50.23 -39.51 -21.00
CA ARG A 1226 51.14 -40.53 -21.55
C ARG A 1226 52.28 -39.83 -22.26
#